data_AF-A0A8S0Z9U1-F1
#
_entry.id   AF-A0A8S0Z9U1-F1
#
_cell.length_a   1.000
_cell.length_b   1.000
_cell.length_c   1.000
_cell.angle_alpha   90.00
_cell.angle_beta   90.00
_cell.angle_gamma   90.00
#
_symmetry.space_group_name_H-M   'P 1'
#
loop_
_entity.id
_entity.type
_entity.pdbx_description
1 polymer ?
#
loop_
_entity_poly.entity_id
_entity_poly.type
_entity_poly.pdbx_seq_one_letter_code
_entity_poly.pdbx_strand_id
1 'polypeptide(L)'
;MNWDQRKVYVNGLVTRKTTSRKTSDGESRREGTFEYSLPATDGKKLQVCRTTFLNTLCLGSFTVQSWVKKAHCGVIPSQEVQNTARVRTLRTGTQHKLSAAGKFLNDIPKLPSHYARKDSSKLYLEPIFRSLSDLYSHYKEYCAENGEPIVCRFTFEKLFKDKNLSLYTLKKDMCDVCSGHAVGNINTSDYEQHIKRKDRARLEKENDKKQALTANFILLSMDLEAVKVSPYLTASALYFKTKLTCHNFTVYDLITHQASCYWFDETSADLTASTFASFVIDYLERYCLPKGIVCLVIYSDGCTYQNRNNIMANALLNMSVEHNVSITQKYLEPSHTQMECDSVHATIERKLKNREIHVPSDFISVTKEARKKPTPYEAIHVDHSFVKDYSDKSTWSVSPSSIRPGRKDGDTVIVDIRALSYNRQSKVSNEREVQVKMINETPDCDNTDDSLIEVVEVVRENFENVNPDQVENTMPEKSIKTMIIDHREINEFLFTDNDGYCNAYITCASTGKAAVAIDGTTVHTALKISLSKLLPLSSETLQLYRSLFRYVRVLIINEISMVSAELLHKIDNRLKQITGKNTDFGSIDVILIGDLRQLPPVRSTPIYKTIRTSMIGPHLRRKLKFYQLTTVMRQANVAFSQVLTKIGNGDVLDEHEFQLIESRFFKNEDVATLCPDGVRLFFLNEEFAAYSNLILSQCENKVLSTSVDVIIGAKSAEQEANFRLKLHKKSVIDTGGLPYHITFVVGKHYVITTNIDVTDGLCNGAVGKLVHLEFDESNTLIRVWLEFCGSDKVDRKKRQKAAALAVQNRVGNLAVPIELRTVNISLASDRKCIAKRKHFPLTSALALTIHKSQGGTFDEIVYEYSKAHSQELVYVALSRVTSIEKLYITTKNDNSTFKFYHNRKQAASTASLLQEFKRLSLNSVQTIAKSLLDFISNRNGISIMTFNCQSLNSHKYDLQHSVTRQTNVLLLTETCMTHDNPIEIPNFNCIVQFKRDTVPKGGVAIYQNKNDITNIMTPNIEINIAHVSDVNVRRSVVGDICACLCKLRNGLQIVMVAIYISPNPKLDEVEHFIHRTLLEYTEEGSKILGTNGNKIPLILAGDFNINFADKKSERLTTFLSKTLKLKMNNDPQENEFII
;
A
#
# COMPACT_ATOMS: atom_id res chain seq x y z
N MET A 1 -19.73 -49.34 40.10
CA MET A 1 -18.45 -49.78 40.68
C MET A 1 -17.39 -48.71 40.49
N ASN A 2 -16.73 -48.29 41.57
CA ASN A 2 -15.52 -47.47 41.49
C ASN A 2 -14.32 -48.29 40.97
N TRP A 3 -13.17 -47.65 40.71
CA TRP A 3 -12.02 -48.32 40.10
C TRP A 3 -11.43 -49.45 40.94
N ASP A 4 -11.44 -49.32 42.26
CA ASP A 4 -10.96 -50.38 43.16
C ASP A 4 -11.92 -51.57 43.20
N GLN A 5 -13.24 -51.33 43.22
CA GLN A 5 -14.24 -52.38 43.08
C GLN A 5 -14.14 -53.10 41.73
N ARG A 6 -13.91 -52.36 40.62
CA ARG A 6 -13.67 -52.94 39.29
C ARG A 6 -12.42 -53.81 39.27
N LYS A 7 -11.35 -53.39 39.94
CA LYS A 7 -10.10 -54.13 40.03
C LYS A 7 -10.28 -55.45 40.78
N VAL A 8 -11.00 -55.44 41.90
CA VAL A 8 -11.37 -56.65 42.65
C VAL A 8 -12.27 -57.56 41.81
N TYR A 9 -13.28 -57.00 41.14
CA TYR A 9 -14.19 -57.73 40.28
C TYR A 9 -13.47 -58.44 39.12
N VAL A 10 -12.56 -57.74 38.44
CA VAL A 10 -11.76 -58.31 37.34
C VAL A 10 -10.81 -59.40 37.83
N ASN A 11 -10.18 -59.22 39.00
CA ASN A 11 -9.32 -60.24 39.58
C ASN A 11 -10.08 -61.53 39.92
N GLY A 12 -11.38 -61.44 40.28
CA GLY A 12 -12.22 -62.60 40.51
C GLY A 12 -12.64 -63.36 39.24
N LEU A 13 -12.46 -62.76 38.06
CA LEU A 13 -12.94 -63.27 36.77
C LEU A 13 -11.82 -63.74 35.83
N VAL A 14 -10.54 -63.55 36.21
CA VAL A 14 -9.38 -63.93 35.40
C VAL A 14 -8.48 -64.86 36.19
N THR A 15 -8.23 -66.06 35.66
CA THR A 15 -7.39 -67.07 36.32
C THR A 15 -6.09 -67.26 35.53
N ARG A 16 -4.94 -67.26 36.22
CA ARG A 16 -3.63 -67.53 35.59
C ARG A 16 -3.33 -69.03 35.69
N LYS A 17 -3.23 -69.72 34.55
CA LYS A 17 -2.70 -71.09 34.47
C LYS A 17 -1.21 -71.08 34.16
N THR A 18 -0.45 -71.86 34.93
CA THR A 18 0.95 -72.18 34.66
C THR A 18 1.04 -73.27 33.60
N THR A 19 1.86 -73.08 32.57
CA THR A 19 2.04 -74.02 31.45
C THR A 19 2.79 -75.29 31.89
N SER A 20 2.22 -76.49 31.68
CA SER A 20 2.79 -77.77 32.13
C SER A 20 3.61 -78.56 31.09
N ARG A 21 3.92 -78.02 29.90
CA ARG A 21 4.82 -78.67 28.93
C ARG A 21 5.72 -77.66 28.23
N LYS A 22 7.04 -77.89 28.29
CA LYS A 22 8.06 -77.25 27.47
C LYS A 22 8.19 -78.07 26.17
N THR A 23 8.00 -77.44 25.01
CA THR A 23 8.16 -78.11 23.70
C THR A 23 9.31 -77.54 22.85
N SER A 24 10.17 -76.68 23.40
CA SER A 24 11.44 -76.28 22.77
C SER A 24 12.40 -75.60 23.76
N ASP A 25 13.71 -75.79 23.55
CA ASP A 25 14.83 -75.25 24.35
C ASP A 25 15.10 -73.76 24.07
N GLY A 26 14.06 -72.93 24.13
CA GLY A 26 14.17 -71.47 24.12
C GLY A 26 13.52 -70.87 25.37
N GLU A 27 14.16 -69.85 25.96
CA GLU A 27 13.56 -69.06 27.04
C GLU A 27 12.30 -68.34 26.55
N SER A 28 11.16 -69.02 26.67
CA SER A 28 9.85 -68.39 26.42
C SER A 28 9.60 -67.32 27.49
N ARG A 29 9.50 -66.06 27.06
CA ARG A 29 9.09 -64.93 27.92
C ARG A 29 7.65 -65.05 28.47
N ARG A 30 6.92 -66.12 28.13
CA ARG A 30 5.52 -66.34 28.50
C ARG A 30 5.44 -67.22 29.76
N GLU A 31 5.47 -66.58 30.92
CA GLU A 31 5.39 -67.23 32.25
C GLU A 31 4.00 -67.80 32.63
N GLY A 32 3.06 -67.94 31.68
CA GLY A 32 1.71 -68.46 31.93
C GLY A 32 0.65 -67.94 30.94
N THR A 33 -0.55 -68.52 30.99
CA THR A 33 -1.71 -68.12 30.18
C THR A 33 -2.86 -67.68 31.07
N PHE A 34 -3.56 -66.61 30.69
CA PHE A 34 -4.74 -66.12 31.40
C PHE A 34 -6.02 -66.69 30.77
N GLU A 35 -6.89 -67.25 31.59
CA GLU A 35 -8.25 -67.62 31.23
C GLU A 35 -9.21 -66.53 31.73
N TYR A 36 -10.10 -66.09 30.85
CA TYR A 36 -11.06 -65.02 31.12
C TYR A 36 -12.46 -65.62 31.23
N SER A 37 -13.23 -65.23 32.23
CA SER A 37 -14.59 -65.73 32.45
C SER A 37 -15.55 -64.59 32.72
N LEU A 38 -16.81 -64.72 32.28
CA LEU A 38 -17.90 -63.80 32.62
C LEU A 38 -19.01 -64.56 33.35
N PRO A 39 -19.74 -63.94 34.30
CA PRO A 39 -20.86 -64.60 34.96
C PRO A 39 -22.04 -64.78 34.00
N ALA A 40 -22.64 -65.97 34.01
CA ALA A 40 -23.91 -66.29 33.36
C ALA A 40 -25.10 -65.90 34.25
N THR A 41 -26.30 -65.88 33.68
CA THR A 41 -27.55 -65.55 34.40
C THR A 41 -27.90 -66.50 35.54
N ASP A 42 -27.32 -67.71 35.57
CA ASP A 42 -27.45 -68.71 36.65
C ASP A 42 -26.33 -68.61 37.71
N GLY A 43 -25.46 -67.59 37.63
CA GLY A 43 -24.36 -67.37 38.57
C GLY A 43 -23.09 -68.18 38.29
N LYS A 44 -23.08 -69.05 37.26
CA LYS A 44 -21.87 -69.82 36.88
C LYS A 44 -20.92 -68.98 36.02
N LYS A 45 -19.62 -69.22 36.15
CA LYS A 45 -18.58 -68.54 35.34
C LYS A 45 -18.44 -69.23 33.99
N LEU A 46 -18.82 -68.54 32.90
CA LEU A 46 -18.59 -68.98 31.53
C LEU A 46 -17.23 -68.50 31.04
N GLN A 47 -16.39 -69.41 30.53
CA GLN A 47 -15.12 -69.05 29.92
C GLN A 47 -15.35 -68.37 28.57
N VAL A 48 -14.73 -67.22 28.37
CA VAL A 48 -14.83 -66.42 27.14
C VAL A 48 -13.46 -66.10 26.58
N CYS A 49 -13.39 -65.71 25.31
CA CYS A 49 -12.13 -65.25 24.73
C CYS A 49 -11.75 -63.87 25.28
N ARG A 50 -10.45 -63.54 25.22
CA ARG A 50 -9.90 -62.26 25.70
C ARG A 50 -10.61 -61.06 25.09
N THR A 51 -10.89 -61.10 23.79
CA THR A 51 -11.52 -59.98 23.08
C THR A 51 -12.92 -59.71 23.60
N THR A 52 -13.74 -60.75 23.77
CA THR A 52 -15.08 -60.63 24.35
C THR A 52 -15.02 -60.09 25.77
N PHE A 53 -14.13 -60.62 26.62
CA PHE A 53 -13.97 -60.14 28.00
C PHE A 53 -13.62 -58.64 28.09
N LEU A 54 -12.65 -58.18 27.29
CA LEU A 54 -12.20 -56.79 27.30
C LEU A 54 -13.28 -55.84 26.76
N ASN A 55 -14.00 -56.25 25.72
CA ASN A 55 -15.06 -55.44 25.13
C ASN A 55 -16.28 -55.36 26.07
N THR A 56 -16.70 -56.47 26.67
CA THR A 56 -17.85 -56.51 27.59
C THR A 56 -17.61 -55.65 28.83
N LEU A 57 -16.39 -55.60 29.37
CA LEU A 57 -16.05 -54.76 30.52
C LEU A 57 -15.53 -53.37 30.14
N CYS A 58 -15.36 -53.10 28.83
CA CYS A 58 -14.74 -51.89 28.29
C CYS A 58 -13.38 -51.56 28.94
N LEU A 59 -12.50 -52.56 29.03
CA LEU A 59 -11.17 -52.43 29.67
C LEU A 59 -10.04 -52.68 28.68
N GLY A 60 -8.96 -51.90 28.83
CA GLY A 60 -7.72 -52.09 28.07
C GLY A 60 -6.95 -53.34 28.53
N SER A 61 -6.33 -54.04 27.58
CA SER A 61 -5.68 -55.32 27.85
C SER A 61 -4.49 -55.23 28.83
N PHE A 62 -3.74 -54.13 28.78
CA PHE A 62 -2.62 -53.88 29.69
C PHE A 62 -3.13 -53.65 31.12
N THR A 63 -4.25 -52.95 31.28
CA THR A 63 -4.87 -52.64 32.57
C THR A 63 -5.25 -53.92 33.30
N VAL A 64 -5.96 -54.84 32.62
CA VAL A 64 -6.35 -56.14 33.19
C VAL A 64 -5.12 -56.96 33.58
N GLN A 65 -4.11 -57.05 32.71
CA GLN A 65 -2.88 -57.77 33.01
C GLN A 65 -2.10 -57.17 34.19
N SER A 66 -2.03 -55.84 34.28
CA SER A 66 -1.36 -55.14 35.38
C SER A 66 -2.07 -55.39 36.72
N TRP A 67 -3.41 -55.39 36.72
CA TRP A 67 -4.20 -55.63 37.92
C TRP A 67 -4.07 -57.06 38.43
N VAL A 68 -4.15 -58.05 37.54
CA VAL A 68 -4.01 -59.47 37.89
C VAL A 68 -2.57 -59.79 38.31
N LYS A 69 -1.55 -59.19 37.66
CA LYS A 69 -0.14 -59.37 38.05
C LYS A 69 0.20 -58.73 39.40
N LYS A 70 -0.41 -57.58 39.73
CA LYS A 70 -0.20 -56.88 41.02
C LYS A 70 -0.99 -57.51 42.17
N ALA A 71 -1.99 -58.33 41.87
CA ALA A 71 -2.72 -59.11 42.86
C ALA A 71 -1.93 -60.38 43.21
N HIS A 72 -0.93 -60.23 44.08
CA HIS A 72 -0.31 -61.36 44.76
C HIS A 72 -0.70 -61.29 46.24
N CYS A 73 -1.42 -62.32 46.70
CA CYS A 73 -1.75 -62.60 48.10
C CYS A 73 -2.88 -61.77 48.76
N GLY A 74 -4.00 -61.57 48.08
CA GLY A 74 -5.32 -61.51 48.76
C GLY A 74 -5.67 -60.31 49.64
N VAL A 75 -4.85 -59.25 49.78
CA VAL A 75 -5.21 -58.05 50.57
C VAL A 75 -4.72 -56.77 49.88
N ILE A 76 -5.55 -55.72 49.88
CA ILE A 76 -5.19 -54.37 49.41
C ILE A 76 -4.78 -53.53 50.63
N PRO A 77 -3.53 -53.03 50.75
CA PRO A 77 -3.23 -52.01 51.74
C PRO A 77 -3.64 -50.64 51.20
N SER A 78 -4.60 -50.01 51.87
CA SER A 78 -4.89 -48.58 51.79
C SER A 78 -3.88 -47.82 52.64
N GLN A 79 -3.07 -46.94 52.04
CA GLN A 79 -2.56 -45.76 52.74
C GLN A 79 -1.93 -44.74 51.79
N GLU A 80 -2.41 -43.50 51.91
CA GLU A 80 -1.71 -42.26 51.60
C GLU A 80 -0.38 -42.21 52.35
N VAL A 81 0.73 -41.76 51.72
CA VAL A 81 1.80 -40.94 52.33
C VAL A 81 2.69 -40.36 51.22
N GLN A 82 2.67 -39.03 51.14
CA GLN A 82 3.77 -38.07 51.06
C GLN A 82 5.00 -38.33 50.18
N ASN A 83 5.30 -37.28 49.40
CA ASN A 83 6.60 -36.93 48.83
C ASN A 83 7.74 -37.13 49.84
N THR A 84 8.62 -38.10 49.58
CA THR A 84 10.05 -37.97 49.90
C THR A 84 10.87 -38.46 48.72
N ALA A 85 11.69 -37.56 48.18
CA ALA A 85 12.60 -37.81 47.09
C ALA A 85 13.67 -38.81 47.53
N ARG A 86 13.58 -40.07 47.09
CA ARG A 86 14.72 -40.99 47.08
C ARG A 86 15.66 -40.59 45.94
N VAL A 87 16.73 -39.87 46.27
CA VAL A 87 17.92 -39.74 45.43
C VAL A 87 18.45 -41.15 45.18
N ARG A 88 18.21 -41.69 43.98
CA ARG A 88 18.92 -42.87 43.47
C ARG A 88 20.24 -42.38 42.89
N THR A 89 21.34 -42.67 43.56
CA THR A 89 22.69 -42.64 42.98
C THR A 89 22.68 -43.48 41.70
N LEU A 90 22.94 -42.84 40.56
CA LEU A 90 22.95 -43.46 39.24
C LEU A 90 24.13 -44.45 39.16
N ARG A 91 23.86 -45.70 38.76
CA ARG A 91 24.90 -46.70 38.45
C ARG A 91 25.91 -46.12 37.46
N THR A 92 27.21 -46.36 37.67
CA THR A 92 28.36 -45.86 36.89
C THR A 92 28.23 -46.03 35.37
N GLY A 93 27.60 -47.12 34.89
CA GLY A 93 27.31 -47.31 33.45
C GLY A 93 26.25 -46.36 32.85
N THR A 94 25.53 -45.61 33.69
CA THR A 94 24.55 -44.59 33.26
C THR A 94 25.21 -43.22 33.11
N GLN A 95 26.30 -42.95 33.84
CA GLN A 95 27.05 -41.69 33.77
C GLN A 95 27.78 -41.54 32.44
N HIS A 96 28.41 -42.61 31.93
CA HIS A 96 29.08 -42.61 30.62
C HIS A 96 28.10 -42.38 29.46
N LYS A 97 26.88 -42.94 29.56
CA LYS A 97 25.82 -42.72 28.57
C LYS A 97 25.28 -41.28 28.60
N LEU A 98 25.16 -40.71 29.80
CA LEU A 98 24.75 -39.32 29.98
C LEU A 98 25.84 -38.34 29.53
N SER A 99 27.13 -38.67 29.68
CA SER A 99 28.23 -37.82 29.22
C SER A 99 28.32 -37.78 27.71
N ALA A 100 28.13 -38.90 27.00
CA ALA A 100 28.10 -38.93 25.53
C ALA A 100 26.97 -38.05 24.95
N ALA A 101 25.75 -38.17 25.49
CA ALA A 101 24.64 -37.30 25.11
C ALA A 101 24.90 -35.83 25.46
N GLY A 102 25.55 -35.57 26.60
CA GLY A 102 25.94 -34.23 27.02
C GLY A 102 27.00 -33.60 26.12
N LYS A 103 27.97 -34.39 25.64
CA LYS A 103 29.04 -33.98 24.72
C LYS A 103 28.47 -33.61 23.36
N PHE A 104 27.63 -34.46 22.77
CA PHE A 104 26.90 -34.15 21.53
C PHE A 104 26.13 -32.83 21.60
N LEU A 105 25.34 -32.61 22.66
CA LEU A 105 24.59 -31.35 22.84
C LEU A 105 25.49 -30.13 23.11
N ASN A 106 26.69 -30.34 23.65
CA ASN A 106 27.67 -29.28 23.85
C ASN A 106 28.40 -28.91 22.55
N ASP A 107 28.66 -29.87 21.67
CA ASP A 107 29.39 -29.69 20.42
C ASP A 107 28.52 -29.03 19.32
N ILE A 108 27.20 -29.13 19.42
CA ILE A 108 26.30 -28.44 18.49
C ILE A 108 26.35 -26.92 18.72
N PRO A 109 26.48 -26.09 17.66
CA PRO A 109 26.44 -24.64 17.74
C PRO A 109 25.10 -24.15 18.32
N LYS A 110 25.18 -23.16 19.20
CA LYS A 110 24.05 -22.62 19.95
C LYS A 110 23.97 -21.12 19.72
N LEU A 111 22.76 -20.65 19.47
CA LEU A 111 22.42 -19.26 19.32
C LEU A 111 21.81 -18.73 20.62
N PRO A 112 22.23 -17.56 21.12
CA PRO A 112 21.48 -16.85 22.14
C PRO A 112 20.13 -16.37 21.59
N SER A 113 19.15 -16.16 22.47
CA SER A 113 17.85 -15.61 22.10
C SER A 113 18.00 -14.17 21.59
N HIS A 114 18.02 -13.96 20.27
CA HIS A 114 18.04 -12.60 19.69
C HIS A 114 16.68 -11.88 19.77
N TYR A 115 15.61 -12.56 20.20
CA TYR A 115 14.27 -12.01 20.39
C TYR A 115 13.85 -11.98 21.87
N ALA A 116 13.62 -10.77 22.37
CA ALA A 116 12.84 -10.36 23.54
C ALA A 116 12.94 -11.19 24.86
N ARG A 117 13.95 -10.84 25.69
CA ARG A 117 13.87 -10.54 27.14
C ARG A 117 15.28 -10.38 27.70
N LYS A 118 15.56 -9.30 28.43
CA LYS A 118 16.90 -8.97 28.99
C LYS A 118 17.52 -10.12 29.82
N ASP A 119 16.67 -11.00 30.39
CA ASP A 119 17.07 -12.03 31.36
C ASP A 119 16.86 -13.49 30.89
N SER A 120 16.65 -13.75 29.59
CA SER A 120 16.50 -15.14 29.12
C SER A 120 17.84 -15.83 28.92
N SER A 121 18.20 -16.79 29.80
CA SER A 121 19.38 -17.66 29.67
C SER A 121 19.20 -18.84 28.70
N LYS A 122 18.12 -18.84 27.90
CA LYS A 122 17.74 -19.94 27.02
C LYS A 122 18.52 -19.92 25.71
N LEU A 123 19.12 -21.06 25.35
CA LEU A 123 19.93 -21.24 24.16
C LEU A 123 19.16 -22.03 23.10
N TYR A 124 19.28 -21.62 21.84
CA TYR A 124 18.61 -22.26 20.72
C TYR A 124 19.62 -22.99 19.85
N LEU A 125 19.30 -24.22 19.43
CA LEU A 125 20.09 -24.89 18.39
C LEU A 125 19.75 -24.25 17.03
N GLU A 126 20.75 -24.14 16.16
CA GLU A 126 20.57 -23.64 14.78
C GLU A 126 19.43 -24.36 14.03
N PRO A 127 18.78 -23.71 13.05
CA PRO A 127 17.59 -24.23 12.33
C PRO A 127 17.79 -25.51 11.50
N ILE A 128 18.92 -26.19 11.66
CA ILE A 128 19.28 -27.42 10.95
C ILE A 128 18.32 -28.57 11.32
N PHE A 129 17.86 -28.63 12.58
CA PHE A 129 17.01 -29.72 13.08
C PHE A 129 15.52 -29.38 13.00
N ARG A 130 14.75 -30.18 12.26
CA ARG A 130 13.31 -29.94 12.03
C ARG A 130 12.43 -30.31 13.20
N SER A 131 12.89 -31.22 14.07
CA SER A 131 12.15 -31.66 15.26
C SER A 131 13.09 -32.31 16.29
N LEU A 132 12.60 -32.54 17.52
CA LEU A 132 13.36 -33.30 18.52
C LEU A 132 13.58 -34.76 18.12
N SER A 133 12.68 -35.32 17.29
CA SER A 133 12.87 -36.64 16.71
C SER A 133 14.07 -36.66 15.77
N ASP A 134 14.19 -35.62 14.95
CA ASP A 134 15.24 -35.45 13.95
C ASP A 134 16.61 -35.22 14.61
N LEU A 135 16.67 -34.36 15.62
CA LEU A 135 17.86 -34.16 16.46
C LEU A 135 18.30 -35.48 17.14
N TYR A 136 17.36 -36.29 17.62
CA TYR A 136 17.66 -37.57 18.24
C TYR A 136 18.13 -38.63 17.24
N SER A 137 17.72 -38.56 15.97
CA SER A 137 18.27 -39.41 14.91
C SER A 137 19.74 -39.08 14.65
N HIS A 138 20.09 -37.80 14.51
CA HIS A 138 21.49 -37.36 14.34
C HIS A 138 22.37 -37.71 15.55
N TYR A 139 21.81 -37.65 16.76
CA TYR A 139 22.50 -38.13 17.96
C TYR A 139 22.85 -39.63 17.88
N LYS A 140 21.96 -40.46 17.31
CA LYS A 140 22.25 -41.89 17.13
C LYS A 140 23.35 -42.12 16.10
N GLU A 141 23.36 -41.35 15.02
CA GLU A 141 24.41 -41.39 13.98
C GLU A 141 25.76 -40.98 14.59
N TYR A 142 25.81 -39.87 15.32
CA TYR A 142 26.99 -39.43 16.07
C TYR A 142 27.52 -40.51 17.03
N CYS A 143 26.62 -41.20 17.74
CA CYS A 143 27.03 -42.30 18.62
C CYS A 143 27.56 -43.51 17.85
N ALA A 144 26.98 -43.83 16.69
CA ALA A 144 27.43 -44.92 15.84
C ALA A 144 28.82 -44.65 15.24
N GLU A 145 29.06 -43.42 14.79
CA GLU A 145 30.35 -42.99 14.22
C GLU A 145 31.48 -42.93 15.25
N ASN A 146 31.17 -42.47 16.47
CA ASN A 146 32.17 -42.30 17.54
C ASN A 146 32.28 -43.51 18.50
N GLY A 147 31.52 -44.59 18.27
CA GLY A 147 31.53 -45.78 19.12
C GLY A 147 30.96 -45.55 20.53
N GLU A 148 30.10 -44.55 20.70
CA GLU A 148 29.57 -44.12 21.99
C GLU A 148 28.21 -44.79 22.33
N PRO A 149 27.89 -45.02 23.61
CA PRO A 149 26.68 -45.73 23.99
C PRO A 149 25.42 -44.82 23.96
N ILE A 150 24.40 -45.24 23.19
CA ILE A 150 23.15 -44.49 22.96
C ILE A 150 22.23 -44.50 24.21
N VAL A 151 21.74 -43.32 24.62
CA VAL A 151 20.62 -43.18 25.60
C VAL A 151 19.27 -43.26 24.92
N CYS A 152 18.21 -43.65 25.65
CA CYS A 152 16.85 -43.62 25.11
C CYS A 152 16.33 -42.18 24.92
N ARG A 153 15.42 -42.01 23.96
CA ARG A 153 14.86 -40.71 23.54
C ARG A 153 14.34 -39.86 24.70
N PHE A 154 13.63 -40.50 25.64
CA PHE A 154 13.11 -39.80 26.82
C PHE A 154 14.23 -39.17 27.66
N THR A 155 15.31 -39.92 27.89
CA THR A 155 16.48 -39.44 28.65
C THR A 155 17.22 -38.34 27.89
N PHE A 156 17.35 -38.46 26.57
CA PHE A 156 17.92 -37.42 25.71
C PHE A 156 17.10 -36.12 25.75
N GLU A 157 15.78 -36.21 25.56
CA GLU A 157 14.88 -35.03 25.61
C GLU A 157 14.85 -34.38 27.00
N LYS A 158 15.01 -35.17 28.07
CA LYS A 158 15.16 -34.65 29.43
C LYS A 158 16.47 -33.87 29.58
N LEU A 159 17.59 -34.44 29.13
CA LEU A 159 18.91 -33.80 29.19
C LEU A 159 18.98 -32.52 28.31
N PHE A 160 18.31 -32.53 27.17
CA PHE A 160 18.12 -31.36 26.30
C PHE A 160 17.40 -30.21 27.03
N LYS A 161 16.34 -30.52 27.79
CA LYS A 161 15.61 -29.53 28.60
C LYS A 161 16.42 -29.06 29.80
N ASP A 162 17.12 -29.96 30.49
CA ASP A 162 17.95 -29.65 31.66
C ASP A 162 19.11 -28.70 31.31
N LYS A 163 19.62 -28.76 30.06
CA LYS A 163 20.60 -27.79 29.51
C LYS A 163 20.00 -26.47 29.03
N ASN A 164 18.71 -26.22 29.27
CA ASN A 164 17.97 -25.04 28.83
C ASN A 164 18.03 -24.79 27.31
N LEU A 165 18.01 -25.87 26.51
CA LEU A 165 18.05 -25.82 25.05
C LEU A 165 16.64 -25.86 24.43
N SER A 166 16.49 -25.26 23.26
CA SER A 166 15.29 -25.38 22.42
C SER A 166 15.65 -25.39 20.94
N LEU A 167 14.82 -26.01 20.12
CA LEU A 167 14.97 -25.91 18.67
C LEU A 167 14.54 -24.51 18.22
N TYR A 168 15.34 -23.89 17.37
CA TYR A 168 15.01 -22.60 16.80
C TYR A 168 13.74 -22.71 15.96
N THR A 169 12.78 -21.84 16.24
CA THR A 169 11.54 -21.68 15.47
C THR A 169 11.42 -20.21 15.15
N LEU A 170 11.38 -19.85 13.86
CA LEU A 170 11.15 -18.47 13.43
C LEU A 170 9.84 -17.98 14.06
N LYS A 171 9.95 -17.00 14.97
CA LYS A 171 8.80 -16.29 15.54
C LYS A 171 8.98 -14.79 15.32
N LYS A 172 8.08 -14.26 14.49
CA LYS A 172 7.57 -12.88 14.31
C LYS A 172 8.55 -11.68 14.36
N ASP A 173 8.41 -10.88 13.29
CA ASP A 173 8.64 -9.45 13.10
C ASP A 173 10.04 -8.91 13.42
N MET A 174 10.97 -9.12 12.47
CA MET A 174 12.15 -8.28 12.39
C MET A 174 11.75 -6.91 11.86
N CYS A 175 12.26 -5.84 12.46
CA CYS A 175 12.13 -4.51 11.88
C CYS A 175 12.83 -4.44 10.53
N ASP A 176 12.12 -3.90 9.54
CA ASP A 176 12.61 -3.73 8.18
C ASP A 176 13.90 -2.90 8.14
N VAL A 177 14.05 -1.92 9.06
CA VAL A 177 15.24 -1.07 9.12
C VAL A 177 16.46 -1.80 9.72
N CYS A 178 16.26 -2.54 10.82
CA CYS A 178 17.33 -3.33 11.41
C CYS A 178 17.74 -4.53 10.54
N SER A 179 16.77 -5.16 9.89
CA SER A 179 17.03 -6.19 8.88
C SER A 179 17.72 -5.59 7.67
N GLY A 180 17.31 -4.39 7.26
CA GLY A 180 17.90 -3.63 6.16
C GLY A 180 19.38 -3.37 6.39
N HIS A 181 19.77 -2.81 7.53
CA HIS A 181 21.18 -2.53 7.83
C HIS A 181 22.02 -3.79 8.07
N ALA A 182 21.50 -4.78 8.80
CA ALA A 182 22.21 -6.05 9.01
C ALA A 182 22.54 -6.75 7.67
N VAL A 183 21.79 -6.41 6.63
CA VAL A 183 21.92 -6.91 5.26
C VAL A 183 22.38 -5.78 4.31
N GLY A 184 22.94 -4.67 4.81
CA GLY A 184 23.56 -3.60 4.01
C GLY A 184 22.64 -2.79 3.07
N ASN A 185 21.32 -2.92 3.18
CA ASN A 185 20.31 -2.20 2.36
C ASN A 185 19.99 -0.79 2.88
N ILE A 186 20.51 -0.40 4.04
CA ILE A 186 20.28 0.88 4.68
C ILE A 186 21.63 1.44 5.09
N ASN A 187 21.88 2.71 4.76
CA ASN A 187 23.12 3.38 5.08
C ASN A 187 23.38 3.35 6.59
N THR A 188 24.64 3.26 6.99
CA THR A 188 25.04 3.24 8.40
C THR A 188 24.48 4.44 9.17
N SER A 189 24.42 5.62 8.53
CA SER A 189 23.82 6.84 9.10
C SER A 189 22.33 6.66 9.45
N ASP A 190 21.52 6.12 8.53
CA ASP A 190 20.07 5.96 8.72
C ASP A 190 19.77 4.87 9.76
N TYR A 191 20.59 3.81 9.79
CA TYR A 191 20.52 2.79 10.82
C TYR A 191 20.93 3.31 12.20
N GLU A 192 22.01 4.08 12.30
CA GLU A 192 22.42 4.72 13.56
C GLU A 192 21.31 5.64 14.09
N GLN A 193 20.66 6.39 13.21
CA GLN A 193 19.52 7.24 13.58
C GLN A 193 18.31 6.41 14.05
N HIS A 194 18.02 5.29 13.38
CA HIS A 194 16.99 4.33 13.78
C HIS A 194 17.28 3.66 15.13
N ILE A 195 18.52 3.24 15.38
CA ILE A 195 18.94 2.66 16.65
C ILE A 195 18.86 3.70 17.78
N LYS A 196 19.30 4.94 17.53
CA LYS A 196 19.15 6.07 18.46
C LYS A 196 17.67 6.32 18.79
N ARG A 197 16.78 6.31 17.79
CA ARG A 197 15.32 6.46 17.98
C ARG A 197 14.73 5.34 18.86
N LYS A 198 15.07 4.09 18.54
CA LYS A 198 14.68 2.90 19.31
C LYS A 198 15.15 2.96 20.78
N ASP A 199 16.42 3.24 21.01
CA ASP A 199 16.99 3.25 22.36
C ASP A 199 16.47 4.42 23.20
N ARG A 200 16.22 5.56 22.55
CA ARG A 200 15.54 6.71 23.16
C ARG A 200 14.11 6.38 23.59
N ALA A 201 13.30 5.75 22.72
CA ALA A 201 11.92 5.37 23.05
C ALA A 201 11.87 4.38 24.24
N ARG A 202 12.86 3.48 24.34
CA ARG A 202 13.03 2.57 25.49
C ARG A 202 13.41 3.32 26.77
N LEU A 203 14.38 4.23 26.68
CA LEU A 203 14.80 5.05 27.81
C LEU A 203 13.65 5.90 28.36
N GLU A 204 12.82 6.45 27.48
CA GLU A 204 11.62 7.21 27.85
C GLU A 204 10.59 6.34 28.58
N LYS A 205 10.29 5.15 28.06
CA LYS A 205 9.37 4.20 28.72
C LYS A 205 9.89 3.78 30.10
N GLU A 206 11.20 3.59 30.25
CA GLU A 206 11.80 3.29 31.55
C GLU A 206 11.80 4.49 32.51
N ASN A 207 11.95 5.71 32.00
CA ASN A 207 11.82 6.92 32.81
C ASN A 207 10.38 7.15 33.26
N ASP A 208 9.40 6.96 32.37
CA ASP A 208 7.97 7.04 32.71
C ASP A 208 7.59 5.97 33.74
N LYS A 209 8.12 4.74 33.63
CA LYS A 209 7.96 3.69 34.67
C LYS A 209 8.49 4.14 36.02
N LYS A 210 9.66 4.78 36.07
CA LYS A 210 10.23 5.31 37.32
C LYS A 210 9.38 6.45 37.90
N GLN A 211 8.88 7.35 37.05
CA GLN A 211 8.01 8.45 37.47
C GLN A 211 6.67 7.94 38.00
N ALA A 212 6.08 6.94 37.34
CA ALA A 212 4.85 6.27 37.74
C ALA A 212 4.90 5.62 39.13
N LEU A 213 6.10 5.24 39.61
CA LEU A 213 6.29 4.70 40.96
C LEU A 213 6.32 5.79 42.05
N THR A 214 6.46 7.06 41.68
CA THR A 214 6.70 8.19 42.61
C THR A 214 5.58 9.24 42.63
N ALA A 215 4.68 9.24 41.65
CA ALA A 215 3.62 10.24 41.48
C ALA A 215 2.25 9.59 41.16
N ASN A 216 1.15 10.36 41.24
CA ASN A 216 -0.19 9.95 40.80
C ASN A 216 -0.27 9.87 39.26
N PHE A 217 0.37 8.85 38.68
CA PHE A 217 0.64 8.74 37.26
C PHE A 217 0.40 7.30 36.78
N ILE A 218 -0.53 7.09 35.84
CA ILE A 218 -0.84 5.77 35.28
C ILE A 218 -0.12 5.60 33.94
N LEU A 219 0.46 4.41 33.77
CA LEU A 219 1.15 4.02 32.56
C LEU A 219 0.48 2.78 31.95
N LEU A 220 -0.09 2.93 30.76
CA LEU A 220 -0.79 1.87 30.02
C LEU A 220 -0.03 1.45 28.75
N SER A 221 -0.23 0.20 28.34
CA SER A 221 0.11 -0.29 26.99
C SER A 221 -1.08 -1.02 26.39
N MET A 222 -1.34 -0.81 25.09
CA MET A 222 -2.48 -1.42 24.40
C MET A 222 -2.09 -1.99 23.04
N ASP A 223 -2.73 -3.10 22.65
CA ASP A 223 -2.52 -3.75 21.34
C ASP A 223 -3.66 -4.72 20.96
N LEU A 224 -3.81 -4.98 19.66
CA LEU A 224 -4.75 -5.95 19.10
C LEU A 224 -4.06 -7.29 18.83
N GLU A 225 -4.56 -8.38 19.44
CA GLU A 225 -4.03 -9.71 19.22
C GLU A 225 -4.26 -10.20 17.78
N ALA A 226 -3.31 -10.99 17.26
CA ALA A 226 -3.48 -11.67 15.97
C ALA A 226 -4.77 -12.52 15.92
N VAL A 227 -5.53 -12.34 14.82
CA VAL A 227 -6.86 -12.90 14.57
C VAL A 227 -6.97 -14.38 14.95
N LYS A 228 -8.01 -14.71 15.71
CA LYS A 228 -8.40 -16.10 16.03
C LYS A 228 -9.63 -16.49 15.20
N VAL A 229 -9.93 -17.78 15.15
CA VAL A 229 -11.08 -18.31 14.42
C VAL A 229 -11.89 -19.26 15.29
N SER A 230 -13.20 -19.29 15.09
CA SER A 230 -14.12 -20.22 15.74
C SER A 230 -14.97 -20.97 14.68
N PRO A 231 -15.14 -22.30 14.80
CA PRO A 231 -14.57 -23.17 15.82
C PRO A 231 -13.07 -23.48 15.58
N TYR A 232 -12.30 -23.61 16.65
CA TYR A 232 -10.89 -24.04 16.64
C TYR A 232 -10.80 -25.51 17.07
N LEU A 233 -10.93 -26.43 16.11
CA LEU A 233 -10.82 -27.89 16.32
C LEU A 233 -9.78 -28.52 15.40
N THR A 234 -9.29 -29.70 15.76
CA THR A 234 -8.28 -30.46 14.97
C THR A 234 -8.87 -31.35 13.87
N ALA A 235 -10.13 -31.14 13.47
CA ALA A 235 -10.80 -31.95 12.46
C ALA A 235 -10.46 -31.51 11.02
N SER A 236 -10.07 -32.46 10.16
CA SER A 236 -9.73 -32.18 8.74
C SER A 236 -10.87 -31.56 7.93
N ALA A 237 -12.12 -31.88 8.25
CA ALA A 237 -13.29 -31.34 7.59
C ALA A 237 -13.46 -29.81 7.77
N LEU A 238 -12.86 -29.22 8.81
CA LEU A 238 -12.89 -27.76 9.05
C LEU A 238 -12.02 -26.97 8.08
N TYR A 239 -11.15 -27.61 7.31
CA TYR A 239 -10.35 -26.94 6.29
C TYR A 239 -11.23 -26.35 5.17
N PHE A 240 -12.38 -26.96 4.90
CA PHE A 240 -13.28 -26.58 3.80
C PHE A 240 -14.54 -25.84 4.26
N LYS A 241 -14.65 -25.49 5.55
CA LYS A 241 -15.81 -24.77 6.10
C LYS A 241 -15.44 -23.34 6.45
N THR A 242 -16.35 -22.41 6.20
CA THR A 242 -16.26 -21.02 6.65
C THR A 242 -16.15 -20.99 8.17
N LYS A 243 -15.25 -20.15 8.68
CA LYS A 243 -14.99 -19.99 10.11
C LYS A 243 -15.25 -18.53 10.49
N LEU A 244 -15.81 -18.34 11.66
CA LEU A 244 -16.04 -17.01 12.22
C LEU A 244 -14.71 -16.44 12.70
N THR A 245 -14.41 -15.19 12.33
CA THR A 245 -13.21 -14.50 12.82
C THR A 245 -13.49 -13.88 14.19
N CYS A 246 -12.52 -14.02 15.10
CA CYS A 246 -12.59 -13.52 16.48
C CYS A 246 -11.35 -12.68 16.79
N HIS A 247 -11.56 -11.53 17.41
CA HIS A 247 -10.56 -10.53 17.74
C HIS A 247 -10.45 -10.34 19.26
N ASN A 248 -9.26 -9.93 19.72
CA ASN A 248 -8.99 -9.64 21.12
C ASN A 248 -8.15 -8.36 21.25
N PHE A 249 -8.75 -7.26 21.68
CA PHE A 249 -8.03 -6.03 22.00
C PHE A 249 -7.63 -6.02 23.47
N THR A 250 -6.37 -5.74 23.80
CA THR A 250 -5.85 -5.83 25.17
C THR A 250 -5.31 -4.50 25.65
N VAL A 251 -5.77 -4.04 26.82
CA VAL A 251 -5.20 -2.90 27.56
C VAL A 251 -4.53 -3.44 28.82
N TYR A 252 -3.28 -3.01 29.06
CA TYR A 252 -2.43 -3.49 30.15
C TYR A 252 -1.86 -2.32 30.96
N ASP A 253 -1.98 -2.37 32.28
CA ASP A 253 -1.38 -1.42 33.21
C ASP A 253 0.02 -1.90 33.63
N LEU A 254 1.04 -1.07 33.36
CA LEU A 254 2.43 -1.42 33.56
C LEU A 254 2.84 -1.51 35.04
N ILE A 255 2.12 -0.83 35.93
CA ILE A 255 2.42 -0.76 37.36
C ILE A 255 1.62 -1.79 38.14
N THR A 256 0.29 -1.84 37.94
CA THR A 256 -0.56 -2.79 38.68
C THR A 256 -0.55 -4.20 38.07
N HIS A 257 -0.05 -4.32 36.84
CA HIS A 257 -0.06 -5.56 36.04
C HIS A 257 -1.49 -6.07 35.72
N GLN A 258 -2.51 -5.22 35.89
CA GLN A 258 -3.88 -5.51 35.47
C GLN A 258 -3.96 -5.53 33.94
N ALA A 259 -4.76 -6.45 33.39
CA ALA A 259 -5.00 -6.52 31.96
C ALA A 259 -6.47 -6.85 31.67
N SER A 260 -7.05 -6.11 30.73
CA SER A 260 -8.41 -6.31 30.24
C SER A 260 -8.37 -6.66 28.76
N CYS A 261 -9.04 -7.76 28.41
CA CYS A 261 -9.10 -8.34 27.07
C CYS A 261 -10.54 -8.25 26.55
N TYR A 262 -10.73 -7.48 25.48
CA TYR A 262 -12.02 -7.24 24.82
C TYR A 262 -12.16 -8.20 23.65
N TRP A 263 -13.02 -9.20 23.80
CA TRP A 263 -13.29 -10.22 22.79
C TRP A 263 -14.56 -9.89 22.00
N PHE A 264 -14.44 -9.89 20.68
CA PHE A 264 -15.55 -9.73 19.73
C PHE A 264 -15.30 -10.56 18.49
N ASP A 265 -16.37 -10.94 17.79
CA ASP A 265 -16.32 -11.59 16.49
C ASP A 265 -16.91 -10.68 15.40
N GLU A 266 -16.70 -11.05 14.14
CA GLU A 266 -17.16 -10.28 12.97
C GLU A 266 -18.67 -10.04 12.90
N THR A 267 -19.50 -10.78 13.66
CA THR A 267 -20.94 -10.51 13.76
C THR A 267 -21.30 -9.58 14.92
N SER A 268 -20.39 -9.39 15.87
CA SER A 268 -20.65 -8.69 17.14
C SER A 268 -20.10 -7.26 17.14
N ALA A 269 -19.01 -6.96 16.44
CA ALA A 269 -18.50 -5.60 16.26
C ALA A 269 -17.57 -5.50 15.04
N ASP A 270 -17.59 -4.33 14.37
CA ASP A 270 -16.69 -4.04 13.26
C ASP A 270 -15.32 -3.58 13.75
N LEU A 271 -14.30 -3.73 12.91
CA LEU A 271 -12.94 -3.28 13.24
C LEU A 271 -12.75 -1.76 13.14
N THR A 272 -13.76 -0.91 13.25
CA THR A 272 -13.60 0.54 13.04
C THR A 272 -12.87 1.25 14.18
N ALA A 273 -12.38 2.47 13.92
CA ALA A 273 -11.72 3.30 14.94
C ALA A 273 -12.64 3.59 16.15
N SER A 274 -13.96 3.73 15.94
CA SER A 274 -14.95 3.92 17.01
C SER A 274 -15.01 2.71 17.96
N THR A 275 -14.84 1.49 17.44
CA THR A 275 -14.77 0.26 18.25
C THR A 275 -13.56 0.29 19.18
N PHE A 276 -12.37 0.62 18.67
CA PHE A 276 -11.16 0.69 19.49
C PHE A 276 -11.20 1.85 20.50
N ALA A 277 -11.72 3.01 20.10
CA ALA A 277 -11.95 4.12 21.01
C ALA A 277 -12.87 3.69 22.17
N SER A 278 -13.97 2.99 21.88
CA SER A 278 -14.89 2.48 22.91
C SER A 278 -14.18 1.62 23.96
N PHE A 279 -13.27 0.72 23.56
CA PHE A 279 -12.51 -0.12 24.49
C PHE A 279 -11.58 0.68 25.39
N VAL A 280 -10.86 1.65 24.81
CA VAL A 280 -9.92 2.48 25.57
C VAL A 280 -10.68 3.35 26.57
N ILE A 281 -11.76 4.01 26.14
CA ILE A 281 -12.57 4.90 26.98
C ILE A 281 -13.20 4.13 28.14
N ASP A 282 -13.80 2.97 27.87
CA ASP A 282 -14.36 2.10 28.91
C ASP A 282 -13.30 1.69 29.96
N TYR A 283 -12.08 1.34 29.53
CA TYR A 283 -11.01 1.01 30.47
C TYR A 283 -10.65 2.22 31.36
N LEU A 284 -10.54 3.41 30.76
CA LEU A 284 -10.22 4.64 31.49
C LEU A 284 -11.31 5.01 32.50
N GLU A 285 -12.58 4.93 32.10
CA GLU A 285 -13.73 5.20 32.96
C GLU A 285 -13.80 4.25 34.16
N ARG A 286 -13.57 2.95 33.94
CA ARG A 286 -13.69 1.94 35.00
C ARG A 286 -12.51 1.92 35.97
N TYR A 287 -11.29 2.17 35.50
CA TYR A 287 -10.08 1.91 36.29
C TYR A 287 -9.18 3.12 36.58
N CYS A 288 -9.26 4.17 35.77
CA CYS A 288 -8.40 5.34 35.89
C CYS A 288 -9.11 6.50 36.59
N LEU A 289 -10.31 6.88 36.14
CA LEU A 289 -11.04 8.05 36.66
C LEU A 289 -11.44 7.97 38.16
N PRO A 290 -11.88 6.81 38.71
CA PRO A 290 -12.33 6.73 40.11
C PRO A 290 -11.22 7.00 41.14
N LYS A 291 -9.95 7.06 40.72
CA LYS A 291 -8.78 7.22 41.59
C LYS A 291 -8.31 8.69 41.77
N GLY A 292 -9.02 9.67 41.20
CA GLY A 292 -8.69 11.11 41.37
C GLY A 292 -7.40 11.55 40.66
N ILE A 293 -7.14 10.99 39.49
CA ILE A 293 -5.83 11.02 38.81
C ILE A 293 -5.68 12.24 37.90
N VAL A 294 -4.47 12.81 37.87
CA VAL A 294 -4.17 14.06 37.16
C VAL A 294 -3.39 13.82 35.86
N CYS A 295 -2.66 12.70 35.71
CA CYS A 295 -1.82 12.43 34.53
C CYS A 295 -1.77 10.94 34.13
N LEU A 296 -1.97 10.67 32.85
CA LEU A 296 -2.04 9.35 32.22
C LEU A 296 -1.12 9.30 30.99
N VAL A 297 -0.35 8.22 30.84
CA VAL A 297 0.42 7.94 29.62
C VAL A 297 0.02 6.60 29.02
N ILE A 298 -0.28 6.60 27.72
CA ILE A 298 -0.67 5.41 26.97
C ILE A 298 0.40 5.12 25.92
N TYR A 299 1.01 3.95 25.96
CA TYR A 299 1.91 3.44 24.92
C TYR A 299 1.12 2.57 23.93
N SER A 300 1.19 2.90 22.64
CA SER A 300 0.55 2.12 21.58
C SER A 300 1.46 1.94 20.36
N ASP A 301 1.08 1.03 19.47
CA ASP A 301 1.67 0.98 18.14
C ASP A 301 1.28 2.21 17.30
N GLY A 302 1.97 2.41 16.17
CA GLY A 302 1.69 3.48 15.22
C GLY A 302 0.56 3.17 14.23
N CYS A 303 -0.30 2.16 14.48
CA CYS A 303 -1.34 1.76 13.54
C CYS A 303 -2.35 2.89 13.36
N THR A 304 -2.48 3.40 12.13
CA THR A 304 -3.38 4.51 11.79
C THR A 304 -4.84 4.17 12.01
N TYR A 305 -5.22 2.93 11.71
CA TYR A 305 -6.61 2.49 11.83
C TYR A 305 -7.10 2.35 13.28
N GLN A 306 -6.21 1.95 14.20
CA GLN A 306 -6.54 1.72 15.60
C GLN A 306 -6.26 2.95 16.46
N ASN A 307 -5.04 3.49 16.36
CA ASN A 307 -4.47 4.37 17.37
C ASN A 307 -4.17 5.77 16.81
N ARG A 308 -3.58 5.85 15.61
CA ARG A 308 -3.16 7.13 14.98
C ARG A 308 -4.23 7.64 14.01
N ASN A 309 -5.43 7.90 14.53
CA ASN A 309 -6.56 8.51 13.81
C ASN A 309 -7.24 9.61 14.64
N ASN A 310 -8.08 10.40 13.96
CA ASN A 310 -8.84 11.50 14.55
C ASN A 310 -9.89 11.04 15.56
N ILE A 311 -10.53 9.88 15.34
CA ILE A 311 -11.59 9.35 16.22
C ILE A 311 -11.02 9.02 17.60
N MET A 312 -9.91 8.26 17.67
CA MET A 312 -9.21 7.95 18.92
C MET A 312 -8.71 9.22 19.63
N ALA A 313 -8.11 10.14 18.89
CA ALA A 313 -7.61 11.38 19.45
C ALA A 313 -8.73 12.27 20.01
N ASN A 314 -9.86 12.37 19.33
CA ASN A 314 -11.03 13.13 19.79
C ASN A 314 -11.67 12.49 21.03
N ALA A 315 -11.76 11.16 21.05
CA ALA A 315 -12.25 10.43 22.21
C ALA A 315 -11.37 10.68 23.46
N LEU A 316 -10.05 10.57 23.34
CA LEU A 316 -9.12 10.86 24.44
C LEU A 316 -9.14 12.33 24.85
N LEU A 317 -9.28 13.25 23.89
CA LEU A 317 -9.40 14.67 24.17
C LEU A 317 -10.67 14.99 24.95
N ASN A 318 -11.81 14.42 24.55
CA ASN A 318 -13.07 14.66 25.25
C ASN A 318 -12.98 14.15 26.70
N MET A 319 -12.37 12.98 26.92
CA MET A 319 -12.11 12.47 28.28
C MET A 319 -11.21 13.37 29.11
N SER A 320 -10.15 13.90 28.50
CA SER A 320 -9.25 14.86 29.16
C SER A 320 -10.02 16.10 29.63
N VAL A 321 -10.95 16.61 28.79
CA VAL A 321 -11.74 17.80 29.06
C VAL A 321 -12.83 17.55 30.11
N GLU A 322 -13.61 16.49 29.95
CA GLU A 322 -14.74 16.12 30.81
C GLU A 322 -14.30 15.83 32.24
N HIS A 323 -13.22 15.06 32.38
CA HIS A 323 -12.75 14.61 33.69
C HIS A 323 -11.53 15.37 34.22
N ASN A 324 -11.07 16.40 33.49
CA ASN A 324 -9.93 17.24 33.87
C ASN A 324 -8.63 16.44 34.12
N VAL A 325 -8.31 15.52 33.20
CA VAL A 325 -7.14 14.62 33.28
C VAL A 325 -6.16 14.92 32.15
N SER A 326 -4.87 15.00 32.45
CA SER A 326 -3.81 15.04 31.43
C SER A 326 -3.62 13.66 30.82
N ILE A 327 -3.81 13.50 29.51
CA ILE A 327 -3.57 12.23 28.82
C ILE A 327 -2.46 12.42 27.80
N THR A 328 -1.47 11.54 27.75
CA THR A 328 -0.43 11.56 26.71
C THR A 328 -0.32 10.19 26.05
N GLN A 329 -0.67 10.10 24.77
CA GLN A 329 -0.49 8.91 23.97
C GLN A 329 0.87 8.95 23.27
N LYS A 330 1.74 7.98 23.54
CA LYS A 330 3.09 7.85 22.96
C LYS A 330 3.12 6.67 21.99
N TYR A 331 3.66 6.89 20.80
CA TYR A 331 3.77 5.90 19.74
C TYR A 331 5.14 5.25 19.76
N LEU A 332 5.18 3.92 19.70
CA LEU A 332 6.43 3.17 19.66
C LEU A 332 6.91 2.93 18.22
N GLU A 333 8.23 2.79 18.05
CA GLU A 333 8.87 2.46 16.76
C GLU A 333 8.42 1.09 16.23
N PRO A 334 7.95 0.98 14.98
CA PRO A 334 7.47 -0.27 14.38
C PRO A 334 8.50 -1.41 14.50
N SER A 335 8.01 -2.59 14.89
CA SER A 335 8.79 -3.84 14.97
C SER A 335 10.01 -3.82 15.92
N HIS A 336 10.06 -2.85 16.84
CA HIS A 336 11.02 -2.81 17.95
C HIS A 336 10.38 -2.67 19.33
N THR A 337 9.07 -2.78 19.36
CA THR A 337 8.21 -2.63 20.52
C THR A 337 8.33 -3.84 21.43
N GLN A 338 8.67 -3.61 22.69
CA GLN A 338 8.42 -4.59 23.76
C GLN A 338 7.17 -4.09 24.47
N MET A 339 6.00 -4.63 24.11
CA MET A 339 4.76 -4.28 24.78
C MET A 339 4.39 -5.35 25.79
N GLU A 340 3.98 -4.94 26.97
CA GLU A 340 3.61 -5.86 28.03
C GLU A 340 2.31 -6.62 27.70
N CYS A 341 1.46 -6.07 26.81
CA CYS A 341 0.30 -6.77 26.24
C CYS A 341 0.68 -8.00 25.39
N ASP A 342 1.83 -8.02 24.70
CA ASP A 342 2.32 -9.21 23.96
C ASP A 342 2.48 -10.43 24.89
N SER A 343 2.85 -10.16 26.15
CA SER A 343 2.99 -11.20 27.17
C SER A 343 1.64 -11.82 27.56
N VAL A 344 0.55 -11.03 27.48
CA VAL A 344 -0.83 -11.47 27.71
C VAL A 344 -1.26 -12.38 26.57
N HIS A 345 -1.12 -11.92 25.32
CA HIS A 345 -1.44 -12.72 24.12
C HIS A 345 -0.69 -14.05 24.13
N ALA A 346 0.63 -14.02 24.37
CA ALA A 346 1.45 -15.24 24.43
C ALA A 346 1.03 -16.20 25.56
N THR A 347 0.39 -15.70 26.63
CA THR A 347 -0.13 -16.53 27.72
C THR A 347 -1.46 -17.16 27.35
N ILE A 348 -2.35 -16.42 26.69
CA ILE A 348 -3.62 -16.92 26.14
C ILE A 348 -3.34 -17.99 25.07
N GLU A 349 -2.46 -17.72 24.10
CA GLU A 349 -2.11 -18.67 23.04
C GLU A 349 -1.55 -19.99 23.57
N ARG A 350 -0.74 -19.94 24.63
CA ARG A 350 -0.21 -21.15 25.29
C ARG A 350 -1.32 -22.01 25.89
N LYS A 351 -2.44 -21.40 26.29
CA LYS A 351 -3.59 -22.06 26.91
C LYS A 351 -4.61 -22.52 25.89
N LEU A 352 -4.65 -21.90 24.72
CA LEU A 352 -5.38 -22.37 23.55
C LEU A 352 -4.76 -23.62 22.92
N LYS A 353 -3.44 -23.83 23.09
CA LYS A 353 -2.75 -24.99 22.53
C LYS A 353 -3.32 -26.31 23.08
N ASN A 354 -3.86 -27.13 22.19
CA ASN A 354 -4.54 -28.42 22.46
C ASN A 354 -5.91 -28.30 23.17
N ARG A 355 -6.55 -27.14 23.11
CA ARG A 355 -7.93 -26.95 23.58
C ARG A 355 -8.84 -26.70 22.39
N GLU A 356 -10.01 -27.33 22.41
CA GLU A 356 -11.03 -27.12 21.39
C GLU A 356 -11.87 -25.88 21.75
N ILE A 357 -12.12 -25.02 20.77
CA ILE A 357 -13.03 -23.86 20.87
C ILE A 357 -14.20 -24.17 19.94
N HIS A 358 -15.40 -24.27 20.48
CA HIS A 358 -16.60 -24.54 19.69
C HIS A 358 -17.36 -23.26 19.39
N VAL A 359 -17.36 -22.30 20.32
CA VAL A 359 -18.05 -21.01 20.20
C VAL A 359 -17.14 -19.86 20.63
N PRO A 360 -17.33 -18.64 20.11
CA PRO A 360 -16.49 -17.49 20.47
C PRO A 360 -16.39 -17.21 21.98
N SER A 361 -17.46 -17.46 22.73
CA SER A 361 -17.47 -17.30 24.20
C SER A 361 -16.51 -18.22 24.94
N ASP A 362 -16.03 -19.31 24.32
CA ASP A 362 -15.01 -20.18 24.89
C ASP A 362 -13.67 -19.43 25.05
N PHE A 363 -13.35 -18.47 24.16
CA PHE A 363 -12.13 -17.65 24.26
C PHE A 363 -12.09 -16.81 25.54
N ILE A 364 -13.25 -16.34 26.02
CA ILE A 364 -13.37 -15.57 27.27
C ILE A 364 -12.98 -16.44 28.46
N SER A 365 -13.50 -17.67 28.50
CA SER A 365 -13.19 -18.64 29.57
C SER A 365 -11.71 -18.98 29.58
N VAL A 366 -11.12 -19.23 28.41
CA VAL A 366 -9.68 -19.50 28.28
C VAL A 366 -8.83 -18.32 28.75
N THR A 367 -9.23 -17.10 28.41
CA THR A 367 -8.52 -15.87 28.79
C THR A 367 -8.48 -15.69 30.31
N LYS A 368 -9.61 -15.89 31.00
CA LYS A 368 -9.69 -15.84 32.48
C LYS A 368 -8.82 -16.90 33.14
N GLU A 369 -8.72 -18.09 32.54
CA GLU A 369 -7.86 -19.17 33.04
C GLU A 369 -6.37 -19.01 32.71
N ALA A 370 -6.02 -18.08 31.80
CA ALA A 370 -4.69 -18.03 31.22
C ALA A 370 -3.62 -17.60 32.22
N ARG A 371 -3.94 -16.66 33.11
CA ARG A 371 -3.09 -16.18 34.21
C ARG A 371 -3.81 -16.32 35.54
N LYS A 372 -3.11 -16.80 36.57
CA LYS A 372 -3.64 -16.90 37.96
C LYS A 372 -2.95 -15.93 38.94
N LYS A 373 -1.73 -15.47 38.65
CA LYS A 373 -0.95 -14.53 39.47
C LYS A 373 -0.33 -13.45 38.56
N PRO A 374 -0.23 -12.16 38.97
CA PRO A 374 -0.70 -11.61 40.25
C PRO A 374 -2.23 -11.58 40.37
N THR A 375 -2.94 -11.37 39.26
CA THR A 375 -4.42 -11.45 39.16
C THR A 375 -4.84 -12.11 37.83
N PRO A 376 -6.01 -12.78 37.77
CA PRO A 376 -6.58 -13.23 36.50
C PRO A 376 -6.78 -12.09 35.49
N TYR A 377 -6.71 -12.40 34.20
CA TYR A 377 -7.06 -11.43 33.16
C TYR A 377 -8.57 -11.21 33.17
N GLU A 378 -8.97 -9.95 33.04
CA GLU A 378 -10.35 -9.62 32.77
C GLU A 378 -10.66 -9.92 31.30
N ALA A 379 -11.75 -10.62 31.03
CA ALA A 379 -12.18 -10.93 29.66
C ALA A 379 -13.63 -10.48 29.49
N ILE A 380 -13.85 -9.56 28.55
CA ILE A 380 -15.10 -8.86 28.30
C ILE A 380 -15.62 -9.31 26.94
N HIS A 381 -16.89 -9.72 26.89
CA HIS A 381 -17.59 -9.95 25.62
C HIS A 381 -18.12 -8.62 25.13
N VAL A 382 -17.84 -8.29 23.88
CA VAL A 382 -18.29 -7.05 23.25
C VAL A 382 -19.31 -7.39 22.17
N ASP A 383 -20.40 -6.63 22.15
CA ASP A 383 -21.42 -6.65 21.09
C ASP A 383 -21.68 -5.22 20.58
N HIS A 384 -22.54 -5.09 19.57
CA HIS A 384 -22.86 -3.80 18.96
C HIS A 384 -23.45 -2.77 19.93
N SER A 385 -24.04 -3.20 21.05
CA SER A 385 -24.57 -2.27 22.07
C SER A 385 -23.47 -1.63 22.91
N PHE A 386 -22.29 -2.27 22.96
CA PHE A 386 -21.12 -1.75 23.66
C PHE A 386 -20.40 -0.66 22.86
N VAL A 387 -20.42 -0.74 21.53
CA VAL A 387 -19.69 0.19 20.65
C VAL A 387 -20.46 1.50 20.56
N LYS A 388 -19.83 2.59 21.02
CA LYS A 388 -20.34 3.95 20.83
C LYS A 388 -19.84 4.47 19.48
N ASP A 389 -20.72 5.14 18.74
CA ASP A 389 -20.32 5.79 17.49
C ASP A 389 -19.61 7.11 17.79
N TYR A 390 -18.30 7.09 17.61
CA TYR A 390 -17.45 8.27 17.74
C TYR A 390 -17.16 8.94 16.37
N SER A 391 -17.94 8.63 15.33
CA SER A 391 -17.88 9.31 14.04
C SER A 391 -18.88 10.48 13.93
N ASP A 392 -19.96 10.46 14.72
CA ASP A 392 -20.96 11.52 14.73
C ASP A 392 -20.38 12.81 15.36
N LYS A 393 -20.34 13.88 14.56
CA LYS A 393 -19.78 15.18 14.98
C LYS A 393 -20.62 15.88 16.04
N SER A 394 -21.87 15.48 16.25
CA SER A 394 -22.82 16.12 17.17
C SER A 394 -22.56 15.81 18.66
N THR A 395 -21.80 14.76 18.96
CA THR A 395 -21.47 14.31 20.32
C THR A 395 -20.25 15.00 20.97
N TRP A 396 -19.55 15.90 20.28
CA TRP A 396 -18.24 16.41 20.71
C TRP A 396 -18.25 17.85 21.22
N SER A 397 -17.63 18.04 22.39
CA SER A 397 -17.43 19.36 23.02
C SER A 397 -16.41 20.24 22.29
N VAL A 398 -15.41 19.62 21.63
CA VAL A 398 -14.28 20.27 20.94
C VAL A 398 -13.76 19.34 19.84
N SER A 399 -13.63 19.81 18.59
CA SER A 399 -13.19 19.00 17.44
C SER A 399 -11.95 19.60 16.78
N PRO A 400 -10.73 19.07 17.00
CA PRO A 400 -9.59 19.36 16.12
C PRO A 400 -9.84 18.76 14.73
N SER A 401 -9.52 19.54 13.68
CA SER A 401 -9.96 19.30 12.31
C SER A 401 -9.16 18.24 11.52
N SER A 402 -7.97 17.81 11.97
CA SER A 402 -7.21 16.70 11.35
C SER A 402 -5.95 16.32 12.14
N ILE A 403 -5.59 15.02 12.18
CA ILE A 403 -4.28 14.49 12.63
C ILE A 403 -3.76 13.51 11.55
N ARG A 404 -3.68 13.96 10.29
CA ARG A 404 -3.21 13.12 9.17
C ARG A 404 -1.70 13.29 8.89
N PRO A 405 -0.98 12.25 8.42
CA PRO A 405 0.32 12.42 7.76
C PRO A 405 0.11 13.12 6.42
N GLY A 406 0.85 14.21 6.17
CA GLY A 406 0.72 15.02 4.96
C GLY A 406 1.27 14.34 3.69
N ARG A 407 0.91 14.91 2.53
CA ARG A 407 1.09 14.34 1.19
C ARG A 407 1.76 15.29 0.18
N LYS A 408 1.96 16.57 0.52
CA LYS A 408 2.64 17.57 -0.31
C LYS A 408 3.75 18.28 0.45
N ASP A 409 4.69 18.88 -0.28
CA ASP A 409 5.71 19.72 0.34
C ASP A 409 5.08 21.05 0.80
N GLY A 410 5.34 21.44 2.05
CA GLY A 410 4.68 22.59 2.69
C GLY A 410 3.37 22.27 3.43
N ASP A 411 2.85 21.03 3.39
CA ASP A 411 1.87 20.59 4.39
C ASP A 411 2.48 20.81 5.80
N THR A 412 1.67 21.05 6.83
CA THR A 412 2.14 20.82 8.21
C THR A 412 2.23 19.32 8.44
N VAL A 413 3.16 18.69 7.71
CA VAL A 413 3.43 17.25 7.73
C VAL A 413 4.13 16.97 9.04
N ILE A 414 3.44 16.26 9.93
CA ILE A 414 4.10 15.69 11.11
C ILE A 414 4.56 14.28 10.72
N VAL A 415 5.66 14.23 9.96
CA VAL A 415 6.40 12.98 9.74
C VAL A 415 6.93 12.58 11.11
N ASP A 416 6.61 11.39 11.60
CA ASP A 416 7.07 10.92 12.92
C ASP A 416 6.35 11.55 14.15
N ILE A 417 5.00 11.52 14.21
CA ILE A 417 4.25 11.84 15.45
C ILE A 417 4.69 10.85 16.54
N ARG A 418 5.56 11.33 17.44
CA ARG A 418 6.06 10.54 18.56
C ARG A 418 5.08 10.45 19.73
N ALA A 419 4.37 11.54 20.01
CA ALA A 419 3.39 11.58 21.08
C ALA A 419 2.32 12.65 20.83
N LEU A 420 1.11 12.40 21.33
CA LEU A 420 0.03 13.37 21.45
C LEU A 420 -0.26 13.59 22.92
N SER A 421 -0.27 14.85 23.37
CA SER A 421 -0.66 15.21 24.73
C SER A 421 -1.97 16.00 24.69
N TYR A 422 -2.90 15.61 25.53
CA TYR A 422 -4.25 16.11 25.70
C TYR A 422 -4.34 16.71 27.11
N ASN A 423 -4.48 18.04 27.20
CA ASN A 423 -4.51 18.76 28.48
C ASN A 423 -5.56 19.88 28.44
N ARG A 424 -6.05 20.25 29.63
CA ARG A 424 -6.83 21.47 29.88
C ARG A 424 -5.93 22.53 30.50
N GLN A 425 -5.61 23.63 29.79
CA GLN A 425 -4.93 24.78 30.40
C GLN A 425 -5.96 25.84 30.82
N SER A 426 -5.87 26.29 32.07
CA SER A 426 -6.48 27.54 32.53
C SER A 426 -5.49 28.68 32.30
N LYS A 427 -5.74 29.53 31.30
CA LYS A 427 -5.19 30.89 31.29
C LYS A 427 -6.22 31.85 31.87
N VAL A 428 -5.73 32.82 32.64
CA VAL A 428 -6.52 33.87 33.31
C VAL A 428 -7.10 34.81 32.25
N SER A 429 -8.20 34.41 31.63
CA SER A 429 -9.21 35.22 30.93
C SER A 429 -10.22 34.26 30.30
N ASN A 430 -11.48 34.35 30.71
CA ASN A 430 -12.68 33.56 30.41
C ASN A 430 -12.91 32.94 29.00
N GLU A 431 -11.97 32.17 28.43
CA GLU A 431 -12.20 31.30 27.26
C GLU A 431 -11.53 29.92 27.44
N ARG A 432 -12.27 28.86 27.08
CA ARG A 432 -11.87 27.44 27.23
C ARG A 432 -11.07 27.01 26.00
N GLU A 433 -9.76 27.17 25.99
CA GLU A 433 -8.88 26.64 24.95
C GLU A 433 -8.35 25.23 25.29
N VAL A 434 -8.34 24.34 24.30
CA VAL A 434 -7.79 22.99 24.38
C VAL A 434 -6.56 22.91 23.48
N GLN A 435 -5.37 22.61 24.05
CA GLN A 435 -4.12 22.51 23.28
C GLN A 435 -3.72 21.05 23.02
N VAL A 436 -3.45 20.72 21.76
CA VAL A 436 -2.69 19.52 21.34
C VAL A 436 -1.27 19.99 21.01
N LYS A 437 -0.27 19.60 21.81
CA LYS A 437 1.13 20.02 21.62
C LYS A 437 1.92 18.94 20.85
N MET A 438 2.41 19.28 19.67
CA MET A 438 3.21 18.43 18.77
C MET A 438 4.72 18.74 18.93
N ILE A 439 5.62 17.76 18.74
CA ILE A 439 7.08 17.93 18.85
C ILE A 439 7.78 17.37 17.59
N ASN A 440 8.21 18.21 16.64
CA ASN A 440 8.84 17.78 15.37
C ASN A 440 9.89 18.77 14.78
N GLU A 441 10.83 18.25 13.95
CA GLU A 441 11.83 18.93 13.08
C GLU A 441 11.56 18.58 11.58
N THR A 442 11.91 19.45 10.62
CA THR A 442 11.60 19.38 9.16
C THR A 442 12.80 19.07 8.25
N PRO A 443 12.57 18.52 7.04
CA PRO A 443 13.21 19.07 5.82
C PRO A 443 12.30 19.13 4.55
N ASP A 444 12.68 20.03 3.62
CA ASP A 444 12.03 20.50 2.37
C ASP A 444 12.17 19.58 1.12
N CYS A 445 11.23 19.68 0.14
CA CYS A 445 11.45 19.56 -1.32
C CYS A 445 10.29 20.08 -2.25
N ASP A 446 10.57 21.15 -3.01
CA ASP A 446 9.71 21.90 -3.97
C ASP A 446 9.07 21.17 -5.19
N ASN A 447 7.99 21.83 -5.69
CA ASN A 447 7.45 21.95 -7.08
C ASN A 447 6.54 20.84 -7.71
N THR A 448 5.27 21.21 -7.98
CA THR A 448 4.34 20.54 -8.91
C THR A 448 3.67 21.55 -9.86
N ASP A 449 3.60 21.22 -11.17
CA ASP A 449 3.20 22.11 -12.30
C ASP A 449 1.69 22.13 -12.61
N ASP A 450 1.17 23.31 -13.00
CA ASP A 450 -0.26 23.68 -13.20
C ASP A 450 -1.05 22.83 -14.23
N SER A 451 -0.41 22.28 -15.26
CA SER A 451 -1.11 21.58 -16.37
C SER A 451 -1.80 20.26 -15.97
N LEU A 452 -1.42 19.66 -14.84
CA LEU A 452 -2.01 18.42 -14.33
C LEU A 452 -3.31 18.66 -13.57
N ILE A 453 -3.45 19.82 -12.94
CA ILE A 453 -4.62 20.20 -12.13
C ILE A 453 -5.85 20.36 -13.03
N GLU A 454 -5.72 20.98 -14.21
CA GLU A 454 -6.84 21.19 -15.14
C GLU A 454 -7.48 19.86 -15.64
N VAL A 455 -6.67 18.82 -15.87
CA VAL A 455 -7.16 17.49 -16.30
C VAL A 455 -7.93 16.83 -15.16
N VAL A 456 -7.42 16.96 -13.94
CA VAL A 456 -8.00 16.41 -12.74
C VAL A 456 -9.33 17.11 -12.40
N GLU A 457 -9.44 18.42 -12.60
CA GLU A 457 -10.68 19.20 -12.42
C GLU A 457 -11.76 18.88 -13.45
N VAL A 458 -11.38 18.73 -14.73
CA VAL A 458 -12.31 18.27 -15.78
C VAL A 458 -12.91 16.92 -15.45
N VAL A 459 -12.09 16.02 -14.93
CA VAL A 459 -12.57 14.71 -14.51
C VAL A 459 -13.45 14.83 -13.26
N ARG A 460 -13.13 15.75 -12.33
CA ARG A 460 -13.93 16.06 -11.14
C ARG A 460 -15.36 16.56 -11.46
N GLU A 461 -15.53 17.50 -12.38
CA GLU A 461 -16.86 18.05 -12.71
C GLU A 461 -17.77 17.05 -13.45
N ASN A 462 -17.18 16.17 -14.26
CA ASN A 462 -17.94 15.09 -14.90
C ASN A 462 -18.38 14.00 -13.89
N PHE A 463 -17.81 13.94 -12.68
CA PHE A 463 -18.30 13.06 -11.61
C PHE A 463 -19.50 13.63 -10.86
N GLU A 464 -19.64 14.96 -10.77
CA GLU A 464 -20.77 15.62 -10.12
C GLU A 464 -21.99 15.73 -11.06
N ASN A 465 -21.76 15.82 -12.36
CA ASN A 465 -22.81 15.80 -13.38
C ASN A 465 -23.06 14.37 -13.88
N VAL A 466 -24.30 13.88 -13.81
CA VAL A 466 -24.71 12.47 -14.07
C VAL A 466 -24.67 12.09 -15.57
N ASN A 467 -23.58 12.36 -16.29
CA ASN A 467 -23.38 11.88 -17.66
C ASN A 467 -21.99 11.22 -17.82
N PRO A 468 -21.93 9.93 -18.19
CA PRO A 468 -20.66 9.23 -18.34
C PRO A 468 -19.91 9.75 -19.58
N ASP A 469 -18.81 10.45 -19.36
CA ASP A 469 -18.00 11.06 -20.41
C ASP A 469 -16.67 10.33 -20.61
N GLN A 470 -16.32 10.09 -21.87
CA GLN A 470 -15.09 9.37 -22.25
C GLN A 470 -14.00 10.38 -22.57
N VAL A 471 -12.86 10.30 -21.88
CA VAL A 471 -11.74 11.24 -22.06
C VAL A 471 -10.49 10.50 -22.55
N GLU A 472 -9.95 10.95 -23.68
CA GLU A 472 -8.69 10.51 -24.27
C GLU A 472 -7.62 11.58 -24.05
N ASN A 473 -6.56 11.21 -23.31
CA ASN A 473 -5.44 12.09 -22.97
C ASN A 473 -4.15 11.57 -23.60
N THR A 474 -3.39 12.45 -24.24
CA THR A 474 -2.03 12.13 -24.70
C THR A 474 -1.02 12.59 -23.65
N MET A 475 -0.35 11.67 -22.95
CA MET A 475 0.58 12.02 -21.85
C MET A 475 1.93 11.28 -21.90
N PRO A 476 3.04 11.91 -21.43
CA PRO A 476 4.27 11.22 -21.05
C PRO A 476 4.10 10.40 -19.75
N GLU A 477 4.78 9.26 -19.67
CA GLU A 477 4.65 8.24 -18.61
C GLU A 477 4.84 8.74 -17.16
N LYS A 478 5.75 9.69 -16.91
CA LYS A 478 5.96 10.29 -15.57
C LYS A 478 4.75 11.11 -15.09
N SER A 479 4.08 11.80 -16.02
CA SER A 479 2.92 12.66 -15.74
C SER A 479 1.66 11.84 -15.41
N ILE A 480 1.54 10.63 -15.97
CA ILE A 480 0.44 9.69 -15.70
C ILE A 480 0.44 9.22 -14.24
N LYS A 481 1.64 9.00 -13.68
CA LYS A 481 1.80 8.55 -12.29
C LYS A 481 1.33 9.63 -11.31
N THR A 482 1.64 10.90 -11.56
CA THR A 482 1.14 12.04 -10.78
C THR A 482 -0.37 12.16 -10.89
N MET A 483 -0.94 12.07 -12.11
CA MET A 483 -2.40 12.10 -12.32
C MET A 483 -3.15 10.95 -11.61
N ILE A 484 -2.58 9.74 -11.58
CA ILE A 484 -3.15 8.58 -10.85
C ILE A 484 -3.03 8.76 -9.32
N ILE A 485 -1.95 9.38 -8.85
CA ILE A 485 -1.77 9.72 -7.43
C ILE A 485 -2.80 10.77 -7.01
N ASP A 486 -3.01 11.82 -7.81
CA ASP A 486 -4.03 12.86 -7.55
C ASP A 486 -5.46 12.27 -7.58
N HIS A 487 -5.74 11.33 -8.50
CA HIS A 487 -7.00 10.59 -8.52
C HIS A 487 -7.24 9.74 -7.28
N ARG A 488 -6.17 9.23 -6.67
CA ARG A 488 -6.23 8.51 -5.39
C ARG A 488 -6.58 9.45 -4.24
N GLU A 489 -6.10 10.69 -4.28
CA GLU A 489 -6.47 11.73 -3.32
C GLU A 489 -7.94 12.13 -3.45
N ILE A 490 -8.46 12.25 -4.67
CA ILE A 490 -9.87 12.60 -4.93
C ILE A 490 -10.84 11.50 -4.54
N ASN A 491 -10.48 10.23 -4.75
CA ASN A 491 -11.30 9.11 -4.29
C ASN A 491 -11.40 9.02 -2.76
N GLU A 492 -10.38 9.46 -2.03
CA GLU A 492 -10.45 9.55 -0.57
C GLU A 492 -11.26 10.77 -0.08
N PHE A 493 -11.41 11.80 -0.92
CA PHE A 493 -12.14 13.03 -0.59
C PHE A 493 -13.64 12.93 -0.90
N LEU A 494 -14.02 12.34 -2.04
CA LEU A 494 -15.42 12.20 -2.48
C LEU A 494 -16.16 11.00 -1.87
N PHE A 495 -15.44 10.01 -1.32
CA PHE A 495 -16.02 8.78 -0.80
C PHE A 495 -15.61 8.53 0.66
N THR A 496 -15.89 9.49 1.53
CA THR A 496 -15.69 9.40 2.99
C THR A 496 -16.45 8.23 3.63
N ASP A 497 -17.45 7.69 2.94
CA ASP A 497 -18.29 6.57 3.41
C ASP A 497 -17.78 5.19 2.95
N ASN A 498 -16.69 5.11 2.17
CA ASN A 498 -16.10 3.82 1.81
C ASN A 498 -15.21 3.31 2.94
N ASP A 499 -15.40 2.04 3.28
CA ASP A 499 -14.70 1.20 4.26
C ASP A 499 -13.21 0.95 3.93
N GLY A 500 -12.59 1.81 3.10
CA GLY A 500 -11.16 1.84 2.80
C GLY A 500 -10.61 0.69 1.96
N TYR A 501 -11.42 -0.34 1.70
CA TYR A 501 -11.00 -1.59 1.02
C TYR A 501 -11.33 -1.66 -0.47
N CYS A 502 -12.21 -0.81 -0.99
CA CYS A 502 -12.70 -0.89 -2.37
C CYS A 502 -12.17 0.27 -3.22
N ASN A 503 -11.36 -0.04 -4.23
CA ASN A 503 -10.87 0.97 -5.17
C ASN A 503 -12.01 1.44 -6.09
N ALA A 504 -12.28 2.74 -6.12
CA ALA A 504 -13.24 3.32 -7.06
C ALA A 504 -12.71 3.37 -8.52
N TYR A 505 -11.42 3.11 -8.72
CA TYR A 505 -10.80 3.02 -10.06
C TYR A 505 -10.02 1.71 -10.26
N ILE A 506 -9.83 1.33 -11.52
CA ILE A 506 -8.90 0.28 -11.94
C ILE A 506 -7.90 0.86 -12.95
N THR A 507 -6.60 0.68 -12.71
CA THR A 507 -5.54 1.05 -13.65
C THR A 507 -5.07 -0.17 -14.43
N CYS A 508 -5.01 -0.02 -15.75
CA CYS A 508 -4.52 -1.07 -16.63
C CYS A 508 -3.77 -0.53 -17.85
N ALA A 509 -2.99 -1.39 -18.49
CA ALA A 509 -2.27 -1.04 -19.70
C ALA A 509 -2.31 -2.17 -20.74
N SER A 510 -1.95 -1.84 -21.99
CA SER A 510 -1.89 -2.79 -23.09
C SER A 510 -0.80 -3.86 -22.91
N THR A 511 0.34 -3.51 -22.29
CA THR A 511 1.48 -4.41 -22.05
C THR A 511 1.85 -4.52 -20.56
N GLY A 512 2.54 -5.62 -20.20
CA GLY A 512 2.95 -5.85 -18.80
C GLY A 512 3.89 -4.77 -18.26
N LYS A 513 4.90 -4.38 -19.06
CA LYS A 513 5.84 -3.31 -18.69
C LYS A 513 5.13 -1.98 -18.42
N ALA A 514 4.23 -1.58 -19.32
CA ALA A 514 3.43 -0.35 -19.15
C ALA A 514 2.46 -0.43 -17.96
N ALA A 515 1.95 -1.63 -17.63
CA ALA A 515 1.08 -1.82 -16.48
C ALA A 515 1.83 -1.64 -15.15
N VAL A 516 3.06 -2.15 -15.07
CA VAL A 516 3.92 -1.98 -13.88
C VAL A 516 4.25 -0.50 -13.63
N ALA A 517 4.47 0.28 -14.68
CA ALA A 517 4.77 1.71 -14.56
C ALA A 517 3.66 2.52 -13.86
N ILE A 518 2.41 2.08 -13.97
CA ILE A 518 1.22 2.73 -13.39
C ILE A 518 0.65 1.97 -12.17
N ASP A 519 1.44 1.08 -11.56
CA ASP A 519 1.01 0.19 -10.46
C ASP A 519 -0.30 -0.57 -10.78
N GLY A 520 -0.51 -0.92 -12.06
CA GLY A 520 -1.72 -1.54 -12.59
C GLY A 520 -1.51 -2.96 -13.11
N THR A 521 -2.50 -3.49 -13.83
CA THR A 521 -2.43 -4.81 -14.48
C THR A 521 -2.67 -4.73 -15.98
N THR A 522 -2.41 -5.79 -16.74
CA THR A 522 -2.75 -5.75 -18.18
C THR A 522 -4.26 -5.80 -18.36
N VAL A 523 -4.80 -5.10 -19.38
CA VAL A 523 -6.24 -5.10 -19.70
C VAL A 523 -6.79 -6.53 -19.83
N HIS A 524 -6.01 -7.43 -20.43
CA HIS A 524 -6.35 -8.85 -20.58
C HIS A 524 -6.56 -9.56 -19.23
N THR A 525 -5.73 -9.25 -18.24
CA THR A 525 -5.82 -9.82 -16.89
C THR A 525 -6.94 -9.15 -16.11
N ALA A 526 -6.98 -7.81 -16.12
CA ALA A 526 -7.96 -7.00 -15.41
C ALA A 526 -9.40 -7.39 -15.77
N LEU A 527 -9.68 -7.67 -17.05
CA LEU A 527 -11.03 -7.97 -17.53
C LEU A 527 -11.22 -9.43 -17.95
N LYS A 528 -10.23 -10.31 -17.74
CA LYS A 528 -10.26 -11.74 -18.15
C LYS A 528 -10.58 -11.89 -19.65
N ILE A 529 -9.94 -11.10 -20.51
CA ILE A 529 -10.11 -11.12 -21.95
C ILE A 529 -9.07 -12.06 -22.57
N SER A 530 -9.53 -13.05 -23.34
CA SER A 530 -8.68 -13.94 -24.12
C SER A 530 -8.20 -13.28 -25.42
N LEU A 531 -6.99 -13.64 -25.86
CA LEU A 531 -6.40 -13.17 -27.13
C LEU A 531 -7.22 -13.61 -28.36
N SER A 532 -7.93 -14.73 -28.25
CA SER A 532 -8.76 -15.28 -29.33
C SER A 532 -10.18 -14.68 -29.32
N LYS A 533 -11.23 -15.51 -29.28
CA LYS A 533 -12.63 -15.09 -29.24
C LYS A 533 -13.02 -14.78 -27.80
N LEU A 534 -13.72 -13.67 -27.59
CA LEU A 534 -14.31 -13.33 -26.29
C LEU A 534 -15.42 -14.35 -26.00
N LEU A 535 -15.17 -15.23 -25.04
CA LEU A 535 -16.18 -16.16 -24.53
C LEU A 535 -16.91 -15.52 -23.34
N PRO A 536 -18.19 -15.84 -23.12
CA PRO A 536 -18.91 -15.38 -21.95
C PRO A 536 -18.26 -15.92 -20.67
N LEU A 537 -18.30 -15.14 -19.59
CA LEU A 537 -17.87 -15.59 -18.27
C LEU A 537 -18.82 -16.65 -17.70
N SER A 538 -18.29 -17.61 -16.93
CA SER A 538 -19.12 -18.51 -16.14
C SER A 538 -19.86 -17.73 -15.05
N SER A 539 -21.02 -18.23 -14.60
CA SER A 539 -21.83 -17.55 -13.57
C SER A 539 -21.04 -17.25 -12.29
N GLU A 540 -20.22 -18.19 -11.85
CA GLU A 540 -19.33 -18.05 -10.67
C GLU A 540 -18.29 -16.94 -10.88
N THR A 541 -17.61 -16.94 -12.02
CA THR A 541 -16.62 -15.89 -12.34
C THR A 541 -17.31 -14.53 -12.47
N LEU A 542 -18.48 -14.48 -13.11
CA LEU A 542 -19.22 -13.26 -13.30
C LEU A 542 -19.65 -12.63 -11.97
N GLN A 543 -20.12 -13.45 -11.02
CA GLN A 543 -20.49 -12.99 -9.69
C GLN A 543 -19.28 -12.45 -8.90
N LEU A 544 -18.12 -13.10 -9.02
CA LEU A 544 -16.87 -12.59 -8.45
C LEU A 544 -16.53 -11.21 -9.02
N TYR A 545 -16.56 -11.06 -10.35
CA TYR A 545 -16.26 -9.79 -11.01
C TYR A 545 -17.29 -8.70 -10.68
N ARG A 546 -18.56 -9.05 -10.54
CA ARG A 546 -19.60 -8.13 -10.06
C ARG A 546 -19.32 -7.61 -8.66
N SER A 547 -18.83 -8.48 -7.80
CA SER A 547 -18.46 -8.10 -6.43
C SER A 547 -17.23 -7.18 -6.45
N LEU A 548 -16.22 -7.51 -7.25
CA LEU A 548 -15.01 -6.68 -7.42
C LEU A 548 -15.29 -5.32 -8.06
N PHE A 549 -16.22 -5.24 -9.01
CA PHE A 549 -16.56 -4.02 -9.75
C PHE A 549 -17.72 -3.25 -9.12
N ARG A 550 -18.24 -3.67 -7.95
CA ARG A 550 -19.42 -3.06 -7.32
C ARG A 550 -19.26 -1.55 -7.09
N TYR A 551 -18.06 -1.11 -6.72
CA TYR A 551 -17.74 0.28 -6.42
C TYR A 551 -16.83 0.94 -7.47
N VAL A 552 -16.46 0.21 -8.51
CA VAL A 552 -15.58 0.73 -9.57
C VAL A 552 -16.41 1.66 -10.46
N ARG A 553 -16.03 2.93 -10.48
CA ARG A 553 -16.60 3.95 -11.36
C ARG A 553 -15.70 4.25 -12.56
N VAL A 554 -14.39 4.05 -12.42
CA VAL A 554 -13.40 4.49 -13.42
C VAL A 554 -12.48 3.36 -13.87
N LEU A 555 -12.26 3.25 -15.17
CA LEU A 555 -11.25 2.39 -15.78
C LEU A 555 -10.22 3.23 -16.54
N ILE A 556 -8.97 3.19 -16.08
CA ILE A 556 -7.86 3.91 -16.69
C ILE A 556 -7.05 2.94 -17.54
N ILE A 557 -6.86 3.25 -18.83
CA ILE A 557 -6.11 2.42 -19.79
C ILE A 557 -4.92 3.20 -20.34
N ASN A 558 -3.71 2.83 -19.95
CA ASN A 558 -2.46 3.40 -20.47
C ASN A 558 -1.96 2.66 -21.74
N GLU A 559 -1.16 3.35 -22.54
CA GLU A 559 -0.59 2.91 -23.82
C GLU A 559 -1.67 2.51 -24.83
N ILE A 560 -2.62 3.43 -25.07
CA ILE A 560 -3.75 3.24 -25.97
C ILE A 560 -3.34 2.95 -27.43
N SER A 561 -2.15 3.40 -27.86
CA SER A 561 -1.62 3.16 -29.21
C SER A 561 -1.48 1.67 -29.54
N MET A 562 -1.27 0.82 -28.54
CA MET A 562 -1.20 -0.65 -28.69
C MET A 562 -2.54 -1.36 -28.46
N VAL A 563 -3.61 -0.63 -28.17
CA VAL A 563 -4.97 -1.18 -28.07
C VAL A 563 -5.62 -1.13 -29.44
N SER A 564 -6.08 -2.28 -29.93
CA SER A 564 -6.78 -2.35 -31.20
C SER A 564 -8.25 -1.95 -31.08
N ALA A 565 -8.85 -1.53 -32.19
CA ALA A 565 -10.28 -1.22 -32.24
C ALA A 565 -11.15 -2.43 -31.83
N GLU A 566 -10.71 -3.65 -32.18
CA GLU A 566 -11.36 -4.89 -31.77
C GLU A 566 -11.22 -5.15 -30.26
N LEU A 567 -10.06 -4.85 -29.66
CA LEU A 567 -9.85 -4.99 -28.22
C LEU A 567 -10.73 -4.01 -27.44
N LEU A 568 -10.84 -2.75 -27.90
CA LEU A 568 -11.72 -1.77 -27.27
C LEU A 568 -13.18 -2.24 -27.24
N HIS A 569 -13.66 -2.85 -28.33
CA HIS A 569 -15.00 -3.42 -28.38
C HIS A 569 -15.15 -4.64 -27.44
N LYS A 570 -14.11 -5.45 -27.28
CA LYS A 570 -14.10 -6.55 -26.28
C LYS A 570 -14.16 -6.01 -24.85
N ILE A 571 -13.50 -4.88 -24.57
CA ILE A 571 -13.56 -4.20 -23.26
C ILE A 571 -14.98 -3.73 -22.97
N ASP A 572 -15.60 -2.99 -23.90
CA ASP A 572 -16.99 -2.53 -23.80
C ASP A 572 -17.96 -3.69 -23.52
N ASN A 573 -17.93 -4.75 -24.33
CA ASN A 573 -18.78 -5.92 -24.14
C ASN A 573 -18.55 -6.62 -22.80
N ARG A 574 -17.30 -6.66 -22.32
CA ARG A 574 -16.97 -7.29 -21.04
C ARG A 574 -17.44 -6.44 -19.86
N LEU A 575 -17.34 -5.12 -19.93
CA LEU A 575 -17.87 -4.24 -18.88
C LEU A 575 -19.40 -4.29 -18.83
N LYS A 576 -20.08 -4.25 -19.99
CA LYS A 576 -21.54 -4.47 -20.09
C LYS A 576 -21.97 -5.79 -19.44
N GLN A 577 -21.20 -6.85 -19.67
CA GLN A 577 -21.44 -8.16 -19.06
C GLN A 577 -21.27 -8.11 -17.53
N ILE A 578 -20.18 -7.51 -17.04
CA ILE A 578 -19.88 -7.41 -15.61
C ILE A 578 -20.94 -6.57 -14.89
N THR A 579 -21.19 -5.33 -15.34
CA THR A 579 -22.12 -4.41 -14.67
C THR A 579 -23.59 -4.78 -14.90
N GLY A 580 -23.89 -5.55 -15.94
CA GLY A 580 -25.27 -5.88 -16.33
C GLY A 580 -26.01 -4.73 -17.00
N LYS A 581 -25.32 -3.63 -17.35
CA LYS A 581 -25.89 -2.46 -18.03
C LYS A 581 -25.51 -2.50 -19.50
N ASN A 582 -26.46 -2.20 -20.40
CA ASN A 582 -26.22 -2.18 -21.85
C ASN A 582 -25.76 -0.81 -22.39
N THR A 583 -25.40 0.11 -21.49
CA THR A 583 -24.80 1.41 -21.81
C THR A 583 -23.35 1.26 -22.26
N ASP A 584 -22.81 2.25 -22.97
CA ASP A 584 -21.39 2.24 -23.36
C ASP A 584 -20.49 2.04 -22.12
N PHE A 585 -19.56 1.09 -22.23
CA PHE A 585 -18.70 0.59 -21.14
C PHE A 585 -19.43 0.18 -19.86
N GLY A 586 -20.73 -0.12 -19.93
CA GLY A 586 -21.53 -0.55 -18.80
C GLY A 586 -21.72 0.53 -17.73
N SER A 587 -21.69 1.82 -18.12
CA SER A 587 -21.72 3.00 -17.22
C SER A 587 -20.51 3.12 -16.29
N ILE A 588 -19.35 2.67 -16.75
CA ILE A 588 -18.05 2.94 -16.14
C ILE A 588 -17.36 3.99 -16.99
N ASP A 589 -16.81 5.03 -16.36
CA ASP A 589 -16.05 6.07 -17.03
C ASP A 589 -14.69 5.52 -17.44
N VAL A 590 -14.33 5.70 -18.71
CA VAL A 590 -13.09 5.15 -19.27
C VAL A 590 -12.16 6.29 -19.65
N ILE A 591 -10.98 6.31 -19.04
CA ILE A 591 -9.92 7.27 -19.32
C ILE A 591 -8.85 6.55 -20.14
N LEU A 592 -8.67 6.98 -21.39
CA LEU A 592 -7.67 6.42 -22.30
C LEU A 592 -6.44 7.32 -22.30
N ILE A 593 -5.27 6.74 -22.04
CA ILE A 593 -4.01 7.47 -21.97
C ILE A 593 -2.99 6.88 -22.94
N GLY A 594 -2.31 7.72 -23.70
CA GLY A 594 -1.14 7.32 -24.48
C GLY A 594 -0.93 8.18 -25.71
N ASP A 595 0.10 7.86 -26.50
CA ASP A 595 0.45 8.62 -27.70
C ASP A 595 0.21 7.81 -28.97
N LEU A 596 -0.77 8.22 -29.78
CA LEU A 596 -1.15 7.57 -31.03
C LEU A 596 -0.07 7.66 -32.14
N ARG A 597 0.97 8.49 -31.97
CA ARG A 597 2.15 8.56 -32.86
C ARG A 597 3.11 7.39 -32.66
N GLN A 598 2.97 6.66 -31.56
CA GLN A 598 3.76 5.45 -31.31
C GLN A 598 3.29 4.27 -32.18
N LEU A 599 3.89 3.10 -31.98
CA LEU A 599 3.58 1.93 -32.80
C LEU A 599 2.12 1.50 -32.67
N PRO A 600 1.42 1.26 -33.79
CA PRO A 600 0.05 0.74 -33.80
C PRO A 600 -0.01 -0.72 -33.28
N PRO A 601 -1.21 -1.24 -32.97
CA PRO A 601 -1.35 -2.61 -32.51
C PRO A 601 -0.87 -3.63 -33.55
N VAL A 602 -0.12 -4.64 -33.11
CA VAL A 602 0.50 -5.65 -34.00
C VAL A 602 -0.58 -6.49 -34.69
N ARG A 603 -0.53 -6.56 -36.02
CA ARG A 603 -1.45 -7.35 -36.88
C ARG A 603 -2.94 -7.08 -36.64
N SER A 604 -3.28 -5.90 -36.10
CA SER A 604 -4.65 -5.53 -35.75
C SER A 604 -4.98 -4.12 -36.23
N THR A 605 -6.25 -3.74 -36.20
CA THR A 605 -6.68 -2.42 -36.66
C THR A 605 -6.43 -1.38 -35.56
N PRO A 606 -5.69 -0.29 -35.81
CA PRO A 606 -5.56 0.81 -34.86
C PRO A 606 -6.92 1.41 -34.49
N ILE A 607 -7.04 1.95 -33.28
CA ILE A 607 -8.28 2.55 -32.76
C ILE A 607 -8.87 3.63 -33.68
N TYR A 608 -8.00 4.36 -34.39
CA TYR A 608 -8.36 5.44 -35.31
C TYR A 608 -8.62 4.96 -36.76
N LYS A 609 -8.69 3.65 -37.02
CA LYS A 609 -9.08 3.08 -38.32
C LYS A 609 -10.36 2.24 -38.18
N THR A 610 -11.15 2.17 -39.24
CA THR A 610 -12.40 1.39 -39.26
C THR A 610 -12.11 -0.11 -39.27
N ILE A 611 -12.84 -0.86 -38.44
CA ILE A 611 -12.72 -2.33 -38.36
C ILE A 611 -13.14 -2.94 -39.70
N ARG A 612 -12.27 -3.75 -40.32
CA ARG A 612 -12.50 -4.33 -41.66
C ARG A 612 -13.72 -5.27 -41.75
N THR A 613 -14.22 -5.76 -40.62
CA THR A 613 -15.26 -6.81 -40.53
C THR A 613 -16.62 -6.34 -40.00
N SER A 614 -16.79 -5.05 -39.67
CA SER A 614 -18.04 -4.52 -39.12
C SER A 614 -18.71 -3.53 -40.08
N MET A 615 -19.97 -3.78 -40.45
CA MET A 615 -20.82 -2.80 -41.18
C MET A 615 -21.25 -1.62 -40.30
N ILE A 616 -21.12 -1.76 -38.97
CA ILE A 616 -21.38 -0.70 -38.00
C ILE A 616 -20.03 -0.05 -37.71
N GLY A 617 -19.86 1.21 -38.13
CA GLY A 617 -18.64 1.98 -37.87
C GLY A 617 -18.33 2.10 -36.38
N PRO A 618 -17.12 2.54 -35.98
CA PRO A 618 -16.70 2.57 -34.58
C PRO A 618 -17.49 3.63 -33.80
N HIS A 619 -18.66 3.24 -33.29
CA HIS A 619 -19.58 4.11 -32.52
C HIS A 619 -18.89 4.69 -31.27
N LEU A 620 -18.09 3.86 -30.58
CA LEU A 620 -17.34 4.28 -29.38
C LEU A 620 -16.32 5.38 -29.70
N ARG A 621 -15.60 5.30 -30.82
CA ARG A 621 -14.59 6.32 -31.21
C ARG A 621 -15.17 7.72 -31.35
N ARG A 622 -16.41 7.85 -31.86
CA ARG A 622 -17.04 9.16 -32.10
C ARG A 622 -17.37 9.90 -30.80
N LYS A 623 -17.47 9.19 -29.68
CA LYS A 623 -17.83 9.73 -28.36
C LYS A 623 -16.63 10.09 -27.49
N LEU A 624 -15.41 9.84 -27.95
CA LEU A 624 -14.19 10.21 -27.24
C LEU A 624 -14.04 11.74 -27.25
N LYS A 625 -13.97 12.33 -26.05
CA LYS A 625 -13.52 13.71 -25.81
C LYS A 625 -11.99 13.70 -25.67
N PHE A 626 -11.35 14.79 -26.06
CA PHE A 626 -9.89 14.84 -26.15
C PHE A 626 -9.28 15.95 -25.30
N TYR A 627 -8.18 15.66 -24.62
CA TYR A 627 -7.34 16.69 -24.01
C TYR A 627 -5.87 16.43 -24.37
N GLN A 628 -5.22 17.44 -24.95
CA GLN A 628 -3.84 17.37 -25.39
C GLN A 628 -2.92 18.01 -24.36
N LEU A 629 -1.91 17.25 -23.92
CA LEU A 629 -0.79 17.85 -23.19
C LEU A 629 0.22 18.45 -24.16
N THR A 630 0.65 19.67 -23.87
CA THR A 630 1.60 20.43 -24.69
C THR A 630 3.02 20.39 -24.13
N THR A 631 3.19 20.21 -22.83
CA THR A 631 4.51 20.22 -22.16
C THR A 631 5.18 18.84 -22.22
N VAL A 632 6.39 18.79 -22.78
CA VAL A 632 7.19 17.55 -22.88
C VAL A 632 8.17 17.45 -21.70
N MET A 633 7.95 16.46 -20.82
CA MET A 633 8.74 16.30 -19.59
C MET A 633 9.94 15.33 -19.71
N ARG A 634 10.03 14.54 -20.80
CA ARG A 634 11.07 13.50 -20.93
C ARG A 634 12.40 14.07 -21.40
N GLN A 635 12.37 14.99 -22.36
CA GLN A 635 13.55 15.65 -22.89
C GLN A 635 13.69 17.04 -22.27
N ALA A 636 14.80 17.29 -21.58
CA ALA A 636 15.09 18.62 -21.02
C ALA A 636 15.40 19.66 -22.12
N ASN A 637 15.86 19.21 -23.29
CA ASN A 637 16.19 20.06 -24.43
C ASN A 637 14.96 20.29 -25.32
N VAL A 638 14.51 21.55 -25.39
CA VAL A 638 13.33 21.97 -26.17
C VAL A 638 13.52 21.70 -27.67
N ALA A 639 14.69 22.00 -28.25
CA ALA A 639 14.94 21.78 -29.67
C ALA A 639 14.83 20.29 -30.05
N PHE A 640 15.41 19.40 -29.24
CA PHE A 640 15.28 17.96 -29.46
C PHE A 640 13.83 17.48 -29.35
N SER A 641 13.07 17.98 -28.37
CA SER A 641 11.66 17.63 -28.20
C SER A 641 10.78 18.07 -29.39
N GLN A 642 11.09 19.22 -30.00
CA GLN A 642 10.41 19.73 -31.19
C GLN A 642 10.69 18.85 -32.41
N VAL A 643 11.96 18.49 -32.63
CA VAL A 643 12.35 17.58 -33.72
C VAL A 643 11.64 16.23 -33.58
N LEU A 644 11.61 15.64 -32.39
CA LEU A 644 10.88 14.39 -32.13
C LEU A 644 9.39 14.51 -32.42
N THR A 645 8.77 15.64 -32.07
CA THR A 645 7.34 15.90 -32.32
C THR A 645 7.06 15.97 -33.82
N LYS A 646 7.88 16.68 -34.60
CA LYS A 646 7.78 16.72 -36.07
C LYS A 646 7.96 15.34 -36.69
N ILE A 647 8.94 14.56 -36.20
CA ILE A 647 9.14 13.17 -36.61
C ILE A 647 7.87 12.34 -36.34
N GLY A 648 7.29 12.42 -35.15
CA GLY A 648 6.05 11.69 -34.82
C GLY A 648 4.84 12.08 -35.68
N ASN A 649 4.70 13.36 -36.01
CA ASN A 649 3.62 13.86 -36.86
C ASN A 649 3.83 13.54 -38.35
N GLY A 650 5.08 13.28 -38.76
CA GLY A 650 5.46 13.14 -40.17
C GLY A 650 5.64 14.49 -40.89
N ASP A 651 5.86 15.57 -40.12
CA ASP A 651 6.08 16.94 -40.62
C ASP A 651 7.47 17.10 -41.22
N VAL A 652 7.64 18.04 -42.15
CA VAL A 652 8.95 18.28 -42.79
C VAL A 652 9.94 18.89 -41.79
N LEU A 653 11.16 18.32 -41.72
CA LEU A 653 12.26 18.88 -40.93
C LEU A 653 13.04 19.92 -41.74
N ASP A 654 13.57 20.93 -41.05
CA ASP A 654 14.50 21.90 -41.64
C ASP A 654 15.96 21.39 -41.65
N GLU A 655 16.85 22.12 -42.33
CA GLU A 655 18.25 21.72 -42.48
C GLU A 655 19.01 21.68 -41.14
N HIS A 656 18.68 22.55 -40.19
CA HIS A 656 19.32 22.56 -38.86
C HIS A 656 18.85 21.36 -38.02
N GLU A 657 17.57 20.98 -38.12
CA GLU A 657 17.00 19.81 -37.48
C GLU A 657 17.58 18.51 -38.07
N PHE A 658 17.82 18.46 -39.39
CA PHE A 658 18.55 17.34 -40.00
C PHE A 658 19.98 17.26 -39.48
N GLN A 659 20.73 18.37 -39.46
CA GLN A 659 22.09 18.40 -38.94
C GLN A 659 22.15 17.94 -37.48
N LEU A 660 21.16 18.30 -36.67
CA LEU A 660 21.08 17.89 -35.28
C LEU A 660 21.00 16.35 -35.13
N ILE A 661 20.16 15.68 -35.93
CA ILE A 661 20.05 14.20 -35.92
C ILE A 661 21.23 13.53 -36.62
N GLU A 662 21.66 14.07 -37.77
CA GLU A 662 22.78 13.54 -38.57
C GLU A 662 24.12 13.61 -37.80
N SER A 663 24.28 14.58 -36.88
CA SER A 663 25.45 14.67 -35.98
C SER A 663 25.59 13.47 -35.04
N ARG A 664 24.54 12.66 -34.89
CA ARG A 664 24.49 11.49 -34.00
C ARG A 664 24.71 10.17 -34.72
N PHE A 665 25.09 10.20 -35.99
CA PHE A 665 25.53 9.01 -36.69
C PHE A 665 26.99 8.68 -36.39
N PHE A 666 27.25 7.42 -36.09
CA PHE A 666 28.58 6.91 -35.74
C PHE A 666 28.86 5.62 -36.51
N LYS A 667 30.15 5.29 -36.67
CA LYS A 667 30.56 3.97 -37.16
C LYS A 667 30.36 2.93 -36.07
N ASN A 668 30.12 1.67 -36.46
CA ASN A 668 29.92 0.59 -35.49
C ASN A 668 31.14 0.39 -34.56
N GLU A 669 32.36 0.60 -35.06
CA GLU A 669 33.61 0.52 -34.28
C GLU A 669 33.70 1.61 -33.20
N ASP A 670 33.34 2.85 -33.55
CA ASP A 670 33.36 3.98 -32.62
C ASP A 670 32.33 3.78 -31.51
N VAL A 671 31.14 3.29 -31.85
CA VAL A 671 30.07 3.01 -30.87
C VAL A 671 30.47 1.91 -29.89
N ALA A 672 31.21 0.89 -30.33
CA ALA A 672 31.71 -0.15 -29.44
C ALA A 672 32.63 0.41 -28.34
N THR A 673 33.31 1.54 -28.62
CA THR A 673 34.21 2.21 -27.68
C THR A 673 33.49 3.28 -26.86
N LEU A 674 32.66 4.10 -27.52
CA LEU A 674 31.97 5.25 -26.91
C LEU A 674 30.76 4.84 -26.07
N CYS A 675 30.08 3.76 -26.44
CA CYS A 675 28.86 3.28 -25.78
C CYS A 675 28.88 1.74 -25.69
N PRO A 676 29.79 1.15 -24.89
CA PRO A 676 29.93 -0.29 -24.74
C PRO A 676 28.74 -0.93 -24.00
N ASP A 677 28.09 -0.20 -23.09
CA ASP A 677 27.00 -0.70 -22.25
C ASP A 677 25.60 -0.21 -22.66
N GLY A 678 25.50 0.64 -23.69
CA GLY A 678 24.22 1.18 -24.16
C GLY A 678 23.25 0.10 -24.65
N VAL A 679 21.96 0.41 -24.64
CA VAL A 679 20.93 -0.53 -25.10
C VAL A 679 20.84 -0.50 -26.62
N ARG A 680 21.04 -1.66 -27.27
CA ARG A 680 21.01 -1.78 -28.73
C ARG A 680 19.59 -2.06 -29.20
N LEU A 681 19.07 -1.27 -30.13
CA LEU A 681 17.73 -1.41 -30.67
C LEU A 681 17.76 -1.94 -32.10
N PHE A 682 17.07 -3.06 -32.31
CA PHE A 682 16.92 -3.70 -33.62
C PHE A 682 15.47 -3.68 -34.10
N PHE A 683 15.27 -3.77 -35.41
CA PHE A 683 13.94 -3.89 -35.99
C PHE A 683 13.42 -5.33 -35.88
N LEU A 684 14.21 -6.32 -36.31
CA LEU A 684 13.81 -7.72 -36.37
C LEU A 684 14.34 -8.55 -35.19
N ASN A 685 13.56 -9.55 -34.78
CA ASN A 685 13.99 -10.51 -33.76
C ASN A 685 15.20 -11.34 -34.24
N GLU A 686 15.34 -11.57 -35.54
CA GLU A 686 16.46 -12.32 -36.12
C GLU A 686 17.79 -11.56 -35.99
N GLU A 687 17.77 -10.24 -36.23
CA GLU A 687 18.94 -9.36 -36.08
C GLU A 687 19.37 -9.28 -34.61
N PHE A 688 18.40 -9.09 -33.72
CA PHE A 688 18.60 -9.19 -32.28
C PHE A 688 19.22 -10.53 -31.86
N ALA A 689 18.71 -11.65 -32.40
CA ALA A 689 19.20 -12.99 -32.07
C ALA A 689 20.62 -13.21 -32.60
N ALA A 690 20.91 -12.77 -33.82
CA ALA A 690 22.25 -12.85 -34.40
C ALA A 690 23.27 -12.05 -33.57
N TYR A 691 22.94 -10.81 -33.21
CA TYR A 691 23.80 -9.97 -32.36
C TYR A 691 24.01 -10.59 -30.98
N SER A 692 22.93 -11.01 -30.32
CA SER A 692 23.02 -11.65 -29.00
C SER A 692 23.86 -12.92 -29.04
N ASN A 693 23.67 -13.77 -30.05
CA ASN A 693 24.43 -15.00 -30.20
C ASN A 693 25.91 -14.73 -30.47
N LEU A 694 26.23 -13.71 -31.29
CA LEU A 694 27.61 -13.30 -31.55
C LEU A 694 28.31 -12.89 -30.25
N ILE A 695 27.73 -11.97 -29.48
CA ILE A 695 28.31 -11.50 -28.21
C ILE A 695 28.44 -12.65 -27.20
N LEU A 696 27.40 -13.48 -27.06
CA LEU A 696 27.44 -14.64 -26.15
C LEU A 696 28.44 -15.71 -26.58
N SER A 697 28.73 -15.82 -27.89
CA SER A 697 29.72 -16.77 -28.41
C SER A 697 31.15 -16.39 -28.06
N GLN A 698 31.43 -15.09 -28.03
CA GLN A 698 32.73 -14.47 -27.72
C GLN A 698 33.02 -14.41 -26.21
N CYS A 699 32.02 -14.59 -25.36
CA CYS A 699 32.19 -14.59 -23.91
C CYS A 699 32.76 -15.92 -23.40
N GLU A 700 33.68 -15.84 -22.43
CA GLU A 700 34.19 -16.98 -21.66
C GLU A 700 33.17 -17.42 -20.58
N ASN A 701 33.30 -18.64 -20.05
CA ASN A 701 32.45 -19.19 -18.96
C ASN A 701 30.93 -19.25 -19.26
N LYS A 702 30.55 -19.62 -20.49
CA LYS A 702 29.14 -19.75 -20.90
C LYS A 702 28.50 -21.08 -20.48
N VAL A 703 27.26 -21.01 -19.98
CA VAL A 703 26.45 -22.18 -19.59
C VAL A 703 25.28 -22.33 -20.56
N LEU A 704 25.24 -23.42 -21.32
CA LEU A 704 24.13 -23.73 -22.22
C LEU A 704 23.05 -24.51 -21.48
N SER A 705 21.83 -23.96 -21.45
CA SER A 705 20.65 -24.61 -20.87
C SER A 705 19.66 -24.98 -21.98
N THR A 706 19.25 -26.25 -22.03
CA THR A 706 18.29 -26.79 -23.00
C THR A 706 16.98 -27.15 -22.30
N SER A 707 15.84 -26.91 -22.96
CA SER A 707 14.52 -27.23 -22.39
C SER A 707 14.26 -28.72 -22.29
N VAL A 708 13.52 -29.14 -21.25
CA VAL A 708 13.04 -30.52 -21.12
C VAL A 708 11.65 -30.63 -21.73
N ASP A 709 11.53 -31.41 -22.81
CA ASP A 709 10.28 -31.56 -23.58
C ASP A 709 9.72 -32.99 -23.50
N VAL A 710 8.50 -33.12 -22.99
CA VAL A 710 7.75 -34.38 -22.89
C VAL A 710 6.52 -34.34 -23.78
N ILE A 711 6.41 -35.27 -24.74
CA ILE A 711 5.26 -35.35 -25.66
C ILE A 711 4.27 -36.38 -25.13
N ILE A 712 2.99 -36.01 -25.04
CA ILE A 712 1.90 -36.85 -24.54
C ILE A 712 0.87 -37.03 -25.65
N GLY A 713 0.44 -38.27 -25.88
CA GLY A 713 -0.61 -38.62 -26.84
C GLY A 713 -0.14 -38.97 -28.25
N ALA A 714 1.17 -39.08 -28.50
CA ALA A 714 1.70 -39.58 -29.77
C ALA A 714 1.38 -41.08 -29.93
N LYS A 715 0.99 -41.50 -31.15
CA LYS A 715 0.61 -42.89 -31.45
C LYS A 715 1.79 -43.76 -31.87
N SER A 716 2.90 -43.16 -32.31
CA SER A 716 4.13 -43.87 -32.71
C SER A 716 5.38 -43.05 -32.37
N ALA A 717 6.54 -43.72 -32.25
CA ALA A 717 7.83 -43.07 -32.00
C ALA A 717 8.25 -42.12 -33.13
N GLU A 718 7.91 -42.45 -34.38
CA GLU A 718 8.17 -41.60 -35.55
C GLU A 718 7.31 -40.33 -35.53
N GLN A 719 6.05 -40.45 -35.10
CA GLN A 719 5.17 -39.31 -34.89
C GLN A 719 5.68 -38.41 -33.75
N GLU A 720 6.18 -39.01 -32.67
CA GLU A 720 6.80 -38.28 -31.56
C GLU A 720 8.04 -37.50 -32.03
N ALA A 721 8.95 -38.13 -32.79
CA ALA A 721 10.15 -37.49 -33.34
C ALA A 721 9.80 -36.29 -34.25
N ASN A 722 8.80 -36.46 -35.13
CA ASN A 722 8.31 -35.39 -35.98
C ASN A 722 7.70 -34.22 -35.18
N PHE A 723 6.92 -34.52 -34.14
CA PHE A 723 6.39 -33.48 -33.26
C PHE A 723 7.49 -32.77 -32.46
N ARG A 724 8.54 -33.48 -32.03
CA ARG A 724 9.71 -32.91 -31.35
C ARG A 724 10.46 -31.94 -32.25
N LEU A 725 10.73 -32.32 -33.51
CA LEU A 725 11.35 -31.43 -34.51
C LEU A 725 10.51 -30.16 -34.78
N LYS A 726 9.18 -30.30 -34.88
CA LYS A 726 8.28 -29.15 -35.03
C LYS A 726 8.28 -28.24 -33.80
N LEU A 727 8.31 -28.82 -32.62
CA LEU A 727 8.34 -28.09 -31.35
C LEU A 727 9.63 -27.28 -31.18
N HIS A 728 10.79 -27.82 -31.59
CA HIS A 728 12.07 -27.10 -31.52
C HIS A 728 12.13 -25.91 -32.48
N LYS A 729 11.38 -25.94 -33.59
CA LYS A 729 11.29 -24.84 -34.57
C LYS A 729 10.23 -23.78 -34.21
N LYS A 730 9.41 -24.00 -33.18
CA LYS A 730 8.39 -23.02 -32.75
C LYS A 730 9.05 -21.81 -32.09
N SER A 731 8.43 -20.63 -32.27
CA SER A 731 8.90 -19.41 -31.63
C SER A 731 8.74 -19.46 -30.11
N VAL A 732 9.46 -18.58 -29.40
CA VAL A 732 9.34 -18.43 -27.93
C VAL A 732 7.89 -18.07 -27.53
N ILE A 733 7.18 -17.31 -28.36
CA ILE A 733 5.79 -16.94 -28.11
C ILE A 733 4.87 -18.16 -28.22
N ASP A 734 5.06 -18.99 -29.26
CA ASP A 734 4.25 -20.20 -29.51
C ASP A 734 4.48 -21.32 -28.48
N THR A 735 5.51 -21.17 -27.65
CA THR A 735 5.91 -22.11 -26.61
C THR A 735 5.60 -21.57 -25.21
N GLY A 736 4.73 -20.55 -25.14
CA GLY A 736 4.28 -19.91 -23.89
C GLY A 736 5.38 -19.16 -23.17
N GLY A 737 6.34 -18.62 -23.91
CA GLY A 737 7.46 -17.83 -23.40
C GLY A 737 8.68 -18.67 -23.01
N LEU A 738 8.69 -19.98 -23.23
CA LEU A 738 9.82 -20.85 -22.85
C LEU A 738 10.68 -21.21 -24.07
N PRO A 739 11.90 -20.66 -24.19
CA PRO A 739 12.79 -20.98 -25.31
C PRO A 739 13.28 -22.44 -25.26
N TYR A 740 13.81 -22.90 -26.39
CA TYR A 740 14.38 -24.25 -26.50
C TYR A 740 15.84 -24.30 -25.99
N HIS A 741 16.64 -23.27 -26.31
CA HIS A 741 18.00 -23.09 -25.81
C HIS A 741 18.17 -21.68 -25.25
N ILE A 742 18.88 -21.55 -24.12
CA ILE A 742 19.37 -20.27 -23.59
C ILE A 742 20.84 -20.45 -23.20
N THR A 743 21.67 -19.49 -23.59
CA THR A 743 23.06 -19.38 -23.11
C THR A 743 23.14 -18.34 -21.99
N PHE A 744 23.63 -18.76 -20.83
CA PHE A 744 23.83 -17.91 -19.66
C PHE A 744 25.30 -17.49 -19.52
N VAL A 745 25.52 -16.19 -19.34
CA VAL A 745 26.83 -15.58 -19.07
C VAL A 745 26.67 -14.58 -17.93
N VAL A 746 27.39 -14.80 -16.83
CA VAL A 746 27.32 -13.93 -15.65
C VAL A 746 27.75 -12.50 -16.02
N GLY A 747 27.03 -11.50 -15.49
CA GLY A 747 27.22 -10.08 -15.76
C GLY A 747 26.40 -9.53 -16.94
N LYS A 748 25.73 -10.37 -17.73
CA LYS A 748 24.91 -9.94 -18.88
C LYS A 748 23.42 -9.81 -18.52
N HIS A 749 22.69 -9.00 -19.30
CA HIS A 749 21.26 -8.74 -19.07
C HIS A 749 20.37 -9.79 -19.73
N TYR A 750 19.29 -10.17 -19.04
CA TYR A 750 18.27 -11.12 -19.48
C TYR A 750 16.88 -10.54 -19.24
N VAL A 751 15.93 -10.87 -20.12
CA VAL A 751 14.55 -10.38 -20.06
C VAL A 751 13.60 -11.52 -19.73
N ILE A 752 12.68 -11.25 -18.80
CA ILE A 752 11.58 -12.16 -18.47
C ILE A 752 10.61 -12.23 -19.65
N THR A 753 10.24 -13.44 -20.05
CA THR A 753 9.34 -13.70 -21.20
C THR A 753 7.89 -13.97 -20.84
N THR A 754 7.62 -14.24 -19.57
CA THR A 754 6.29 -14.61 -19.08
C THR A 754 5.96 -13.83 -17.82
N ASN A 755 4.67 -13.62 -17.55
CA ASN A 755 4.27 -12.99 -16.30
C ASN A 755 4.53 -13.97 -15.14
N ILE A 756 5.55 -13.67 -14.32
CA ILE A 756 5.88 -14.43 -13.12
C ILE A 756 5.02 -13.93 -11.97
N ASP A 757 5.13 -12.63 -11.68
CA ASP A 757 4.29 -11.89 -10.72
C ASP A 757 4.21 -10.42 -11.19
N VAL A 758 3.08 -10.03 -11.78
CA VAL A 758 2.88 -8.66 -12.30
C VAL A 758 2.85 -7.64 -11.15
N THR A 759 2.33 -8.04 -9.99
CA THR A 759 2.24 -7.15 -8.81
C THR A 759 3.59 -6.89 -8.15
N ASP A 760 4.57 -7.72 -8.46
CA ASP A 760 5.96 -7.61 -8.01
C ASP A 760 6.87 -7.14 -9.17
N GLY A 761 6.31 -6.62 -10.26
CA GLY A 761 7.09 -6.13 -11.41
C GLY A 761 7.82 -7.21 -12.24
N LEU A 762 7.75 -8.49 -11.86
CA LEU A 762 8.33 -9.62 -12.58
C LEU A 762 7.40 -10.08 -13.72
N CYS A 763 7.20 -9.20 -14.69
CA CYS A 763 6.34 -9.44 -15.86
C CYS A 763 7.14 -9.66 -17.14
N ASN A 764 6.46 -10.08 -18.21
CA ASN A 764 7.06 -10.13 -19.54
C ASN A 764 7.62 -8.75 -19.93
N GLY A 765 8.91 -8.67 -20.24
CA GLY A 765 9.63 -7.44 -20.55
C GLY A 765 10.52 -6.89 -19.43
N ALA A 766 10.44 -7.41 -18.20
CA ALA A 766 11.33 -7.00 -17.11
C ALA A 766 12.77 -7.49 -17.39
N VAL A 767 13.73 -6.57 -17.34
CA VAL A 767 15.14 -6.83 -17.67
C VAL A 767 15.96 -6.83 -16.38
N GLY A 768 16.73 -7.90 -16.15
CA GLY A 768 17.62 -8.02 -15.00
C GLY A 768 19.01 -8.51 -15.42
N LYS A 769 20.03 -8.10 -14.68
CA LYS A 769 21.43 -8.51 -14.85
C LYS A 769 21.66 -9.87 -14.18
N LEU A 770 22.21 -10.83 -14.91
CA LEU A 770 22.57 -12.14 -14.35
C LEU A 770 23.77 -12.00 -13.42
N VAL A 771 23.59 -12.41 -12.17
CA VAL A 771 24.65 -12.35 -11.15
C VAL A 771 25.14 -13.72 -10.72
N HIS A 772 24.30 -14.75 -10.75
CA HIS A 772 24.68 -16.09 -10.30
C HIS A 772 23.84 -17.21 -10.94
N LEU A 773 24.43 -18.40 -11.06
CA LEU A 773 23.81 -19.62 -11.58
C LEU A 773 23.92 -20.72 -10.52
N GLU A 774 22.79 -21.31 -10.15
CA GLU A 774 22.70 -22.33 -9.11
C GLU A 774 22.45 -23.70 -9.74
N PHE A 775 23.31 -24.66 -9.40
CA PHE A 775 23.29 -26.03 -9.93
C PHE A 775 22.93 -27.01 -8.81
N ASP A 776 22.29 -28.12 -9.18
CA ASP A 776 22.08 -29.25 -8.26
C ASP A 776 23.31 -30.17 -8.16
N GLU A 777 23.20 -31.21 -7.31
CA GLU A 777 24.25 -32.23 -7.13
C GLU A 777 24.60 -32.99 -8.43
N SER A 778 23.69 -32.98 -9.42
CA SER A 778 23.87 -33.60 -10.74
C SER A 778 24.41 -32.62 -11.77
N ASN A 779 24.90 -31.44 -11.35
CA ASN A 779 25.41 -30.36 -12.20
C ASN A 779 24.37 -29.83 -13.21
N THR A 780 23.07 -29.96 -12.89
CA THR A 780 21.98 -29.41 -13.70
C THR A 780 21.59 -28.03 -13.18
N LEU A 781 21.47 -27.06 -14.07
CA LEU A 781 21.07 -25.69 -13.72
C LEU A 781 19.62 -25.68 -13.21
N ILE A 782 19.42 -25.32 -11.94
CA ILE A 782 18.10 -25.32 -11.28
C ILE A 782 17.55 -23.91 -11.07
N ARG A 783 18.40 -22.91 -10.84
CA ARG A 783 17.98 -21.50 -10.66
C ARG A 783 18.95 -20.51 -11.30
N VAL A 784 18.39 -19.39 -11.75
CA VAL A 784 19.12 -18.27 -12.35
C VAL A 784 18.84 -17.03 -11.52
N TRP A 785 19.89 -16.36 -11.02
CA TRP A 785 19.75 -15.19 -10.16
C TRP A 785 19.92 -13.90 -10.96
N LEU A 786 18.88 -13.07 -11.01
CA LEU A 786 18.87 -11.80 -11.73
C LEU A 786 18.72 -10.62 -10.78
N GLU A 787 19.44 -9.52 -11.03
CA GLU A 787 19.34 -8.24 -10.35
C GLU A 787 18.64 -7.22 -11.25
N PHE A 788 17.53 -6.62 -10.80
CA PHE A 788 16.74 -5.68 -11.61
C PHE A 788 17.06 -4.23 -11.23
N CYS A 789 17.92 -3.56 -12.01
CA CYS A 789 18.24 -2.14 -11.79
C CYS A 789 17.06 -1.24 -12.23
N GLY A 790 16.62 -0.30 -11.36
CA GLY A 790 15.77 0.82 -11.79
C GLY A 790 14.43 1.03 -11.08
N SER A 791 14.07 0.25 -10.06
CA SER A 791 13.02 0.65 -9.09
C SER A 791 12.99 -0.31 -7.90
N ASP A 792 12.88 0.21 -6.67
CA ASP A 792 12.73 -0.61 -5.44
C ASP A 792 11.44 -1.46 -5.39
N LYS A 793 10.60 -1.36 -6.42
CA LYS A 793 9.29 -2.01 -6.54
C LYS A 793 9.32 -3.30 -7.32
N VAL A 794 10.21 -3.43 -8.31
CA VAL A 794 10.35 -4.67 -9.08
C VAL A 794 11.08 -5.67 -8.18
N ASP A 795 10.59 -6.90 -8.13
CA ASP A 795 11.17 -8.05 -7.43
C ASP A 795 11.09 -8.11 -5.90
N ARG A 796 10.58 -7.04 -5.25
CA ARG A 796 10.63 -6.84 -3.80
C ARG A 796 10.08 -8.00 -2.99
N LYS A 797 8.87 -8.49 -3.31
CA LYS A 797 8.23 -9.59 -2.58
C LYS A 797 9.01 -10.89 -2.77
N LYS A 798 9.51 -11.14 -3.99
CA LYS A 798 10.25 -12.36 -4.30
C LYS A 798 11.66 -12.35 -3.70
N ARG A 799 12.32 -11.18 -3.67
CA ARG A 799 13.59 -10.92 -2.99
C ARG A 799 13.49 -11.17 -1.49
N GLN A 800 12.45 -10.64 -0.84
CA GLN A 800 12.17 -10.89 0.58
C GLN A 800 12.00 -12.39 0.88
N LYS A 801 11.27 -13.13 0.04
CA LYS A 801 11.08 -14.57 0.20
C LYS A 801 12.35 -15.39 -0.06
N ALA A 802 13.23 -14.90 -0.93
CA ALA A 802 14.45 -15.58 -1.34
C ALA A 802 15.70 -15.19 -0.54
N ALA A 803 15.61 -14.26 0.41
CA ALA A 803 16.76 -13.72 1.15
C ALA A 803 17.62 -14.79 1.83
N ALA A 804 17.00 -15.77 2.50
CA ALA A 804 17.73 -16.87 3.13
C ALA A 804 18.50 -17.75 2.11
N LEU A 805 17.91 -17.95 0.93
CA LEU A 805 18.50 -18.72 -0.16
C LEU A 805 19.64 -17.93 -0.84
N ALA A 806 19.54 -16.60 -0.94
CA ALA A 806 20.59 -15.74 -1.49
C ALA A 806 21.87 -15.81 -0.64
N VAL A 807 21.71 -15.78 0.69
CA VAL A 807 22.82 -15.95 1.65
C VAL A 807 23.48 -17.32 1.49
N GLN A 808 22.69 -18.39 1.38
CA GLN A 808 23.21 -19.75 1.19
C GLN A 808 24.06 -19.88 -0.08
N ASN A 809 23.65 -19.19 -1.16
CA ASN A 809 24.34 -19.22 -2.45
C ASN A 809 25.40 -18.10 -2.61
N ARG A 810 25.68 -17.31 -1.56
CA ARG A 810 26.61 -16.16 -1.59
C ARG A 810 26.31 -15.16 -2.72
N VAL A 811 25.03 -14.95 -3.00
CA VAL A 811 24.56 -14.00 -4.03
C VAL A 811 24.16 -12.68 -3.37
N GLY A 812 24.43 -11.56 -4.05
CA GLY A 812 24.08 -10.23 -3.57
C GLY A 812 22.58 -10.04 -3.30
N ASN A 813 22.26 -9.14 -2.38
CA ASN A 813 20.94 -9.03 -1.74
C ASN A 813 19.87 -8.45 -2.67
N LEU A 814 20.29 -7.89 -3.81
CA LEU A 814 19.46 -7.34 -4.87
C LEU A 814 19.09 -8.39 -5.93
N ALA A 815 19.58 -9.61 -5.80
CA ALA A 815 19.33 -10.68 -6.75
C ALA A 815 18.09 -11.50 -6.39
N VAL A 816 17.33 -11.87 -7.41
CA VAL A 816 16.11 -12.66 -7.29
C VAL A 816 16.21 -13.97 -8.09
N PRO A 817 15.82 -15.12 -7.49
CA PRO A 817 15.89 -16.39 -8.17
C PRO A 817 14.73 -16.53 -9.16
N ILE A 818 15.10 -16.87 -10.39
CA ILE A 818 14.19 -17.29 -11.46
C ILE A 818 14.30 -18.80 -11.61
N GLU A 819 13.16 -19.48 -11.44
CA GLU A 819 13.05 -20.93 -11.45
C GLU A 819 12.45 -21.44 -12.77
N LEU A 820 12.63 -22.74 -13.03
CA LEU A 820 12.04 -23.44 -14.17
C LEU A 820 10.51 -23.38 -14.13
N ARG A 821 9.88 -23.10 -15.27
CA ARG A 821 8.43 -23.18 -15.45
C ARG A 821 8.06 -24.24 -16.46
N THR A 822 6.84 -24.75 -16.35
CA THR A 822 6.28 -25.75 -17.27
C THR A 822 5.05 -25.21 -17.99
N VAL A 823 5.02 -25.35 -19.31
CA VAL A 823 3.90 -24.95 -20.17
C VAL A 823 3.42 -26.15 -20.99
N ASN A 824 2.10 -26.25 -21.17
CA ASN A 824 1.46 -27.22 -22.06
C ASN A 824 1.22 -26.58 -23.44
N ILE A 825 1.75 -27.18 -24.50
CA ILE A 825 1.71 -26.70 -25.88
C ILE A 825 0.93 -27.73 -26.72
N SER A 826 -0.14 -27.30 -27.37
CA SER A 826 -0.90 -28.18 -28.27
C SER A 826 -0.13 -28.38 -29.58
N LEU A 827 0.09 -29.65 -29.96
CA LEU A 827 0.84 -30.02 -31.18
C LEU A 827 -0.04 -30.37 -32.37
N ALA A 828 -1.32 -30.69 -32.12
CA ALA A 828 -2.30 -31.07 -33.13
C ALA A 828 -3.61 -30.27 -32.96
N SER A 829 -4.32 -30.06 -34.07
CA SER A 829 -5.58 -29.28 -34.15
C SER A 829 -6.69 -29.87 -33.28
N ASP A 830 -6.64 -31.17 -33.00
CA ASP A 830 -7.61 -31.92 -32.21
C ASP A 830 -7.35 -31.86 -30.68
N ARG A 831 -6.30 -31.15 -30.24
CA ARG A 831 -5.82 -31.07 -28.85
C ARG A 831 -5.52 -32.42 -28.17
N LYS A 832 -5.47 -33.53 -28.92
CA LYS A 832 -5.18 -34.87 -28.34
C LYS A 832 -3.70 -35.07 -28.06
N CYS A 833 -2.83 -34.42 -28.84
CA CYS A 833 -1.38 -34.42 -28.63
C CYS A 833 -0.91 -33.11 -27.97
N ILE A 834 -0.28 -33.22 -26.80
CA ILE A 834 0.21 -32.09 -26.01
C ILE A 834 1.69 -32.29 -25.71
N ALA A 835 2.51 -31.27 -25.95
CA ALA A 835 3.88 -31.20 -25.46
C ALA A 835 3.93 -30.43 -24.14
N LYS A 836 4.62 -30.96 -23.14
CA LYS A 836 4.99 -30.25 -21.92
C LYS A 836 6.43 -29.79 -22.05
N ARG A 837 6.65 -28.48 -22.08
CA ARG A 837 8.00 -27.88 -22.08
C ARG A 837 8.31 -27.35 -20.69
N LYS A 838 9.48 -27.71 -20.14
CA LYS A 838 10.02 -27.16 -18.89
C LYS A 838 11.32 -26.41 -19.15
N HIS A 839 11.35 -25.10 -18.91
CA HIS A 839 12.55 -24.26 -19.07
C HIS A 839 12.45 -22.94 -18.31
N PHE A 840 13.51 -22.14 -18.31
CA PHE A 840 13.52 -20.82 -17.67
C PHE A 840 12.74 -19.81 -18.53
N PRO A 841 11.89 -18.95 -17.93
CA PRO A 841 11.15 -17.92 -18.66
C PRO A 841 12.02 -16.68 -18.94
N LEU A 842 13.17 -16.89 -19.58
CA LEU A 842 14.18 -15.85 -19.85
C LEU A 842 14.66 -15.88 -21.30
N THR A 843 15.03 -14.72 -21.86
CA THR A 843 15.93 -14.65 -23.04
C THR A 843 17.05 -13.68 -22.76
N SER A 844 18.13 -13.73 -23.55
CA SER A 844 19.13 -12.65 -23.58
C SER A 844 18.43 -11.29 -23.77
N ALA A 845 18.93 -10.25 -23.11
CA ALA A 845 18.49 -8.87 -23.25
C ALA A 845 19.68 -7.92 -23.53
N LEU A 846 20.72 -8.44 -24.17
CA LEU A 846 21.86 -7.65 -24.66
C LEU A 846 21.44 -6.56 -25.65
N ALA A 847 20.29 -6.75 -26.28
CA ALA A 847 19.65 -5.82 -27.17
C ALA A 847 18.12 -5.98 -27.05
N LEU A 848 17.36 -5.04 -27.59
CA LEU A 848 15.91 -5.05 -27.60
C LEU A 848 15.41 -4.79 -29.01
N THR A 849 14.23 -5.32 -29.33
CA THR A 849 13.50 -4.83 -30.50
C THR A 849 12.83 -3.50 -30.18
N ILE A 850 12.66 -2.63 -31.17
CA ILE A 850 12.06 -1.29 -30.98
C ILE A 850 10.63 -1.40 -30.45
N HIS A 851 9.89 -2.45 -30.82
CA HIS A 851 8.57 -2.75 -30.27
C HIS A 851 8.60 -2.99 -28.74
N LYS A 852 9.65 -3.63 -28.22
CA LYS A 852 9.81 -3.91 -26.78
C LYS A 852 10.41 -2.74 -26.00
N SER A 853 11.01 -1.76 -26.69
CA SER A 853 11.54 -0.55 -26.06
C SER A 853 10.46 0.50 -25.80
N GLN A 854 9.30 0.40 -26.44
CA GLN A 854 8.14 1.28 -26.24
C GLN A 854 7.73 1.35 -24.76
N GLY A 855 7.38 2.56 -24.29
CA GLY A 855 7.16 2.84 -22.86
C GLY A 855 8.44 2.73 -21.99
N GLY A 856 9.62 2.50 -22.57
CA GLY A 856 10.89 2.55 -21.85
C GLY A 856 11.53 3.95 -21.91
N THR A 857 12.31 4.27 -20.88
CA THR A 857 13.33 5.33 -20.91
C THR A 857 14.67 4.68 -20.63
N PHE A 858 15.69 4.97 -21.44
CA PHE A 858 17.02 4.40 -21.28
C PHE A 858 18.06 5.52 -21.19
N ASP A 859 19.14 5.24 -20.47
CA ASP A 859 20.25 6.19 -20.32
C ASP A 859 20.93 6.41 -21.66
N GLU A 860 21.42 5.35 -22.31
CA GLU A 860 22.07 5.41 -23.62
C GLU A 860 21.51 4.37 -24.58
N ILE A 861 21.39 4.75 -25.85
CA ILE A 861 20.78 3.91 -26.87
C ILE A 861 21.60 3.92 -28.15
N VAL A 862 21.81 2.72 -28.69
CA VAL A 862 22.35 2.49 -30.02
C VAL A 862 21.22 2.01 -30.93
N TYR A 863 20.85 2.82 -31.91
CA TYR A 863 19.80 2.50 -32.87
C TYR A 863 20.39 2.23 -34.26
N GLU A 864 20.19 1.01 -34.77
CA GLU A 864 20.55 0.69 -36.15
C GLU A 864 19.48 1.24 -37.10
N TYR A 865 19.77 2.35 -37.76
CA TYR A 865 18.86 3.04 -38.65
C TYR A 865 18.83 2.44 -40.05
N SER A 866 17.62 2.35 -40.62
CA SER A 866 17.40 2.00 -42.02
C SER A 866 16.32 2.90 -42.64
N LYS A 867 16.53 3.31 -43.89
CA LYS A 867 15.52 4.04 -44.68
C LYS A 867 14.23 3.25 -44.92
N ALA A 868 14.24 1.93 -44.72
CA ALA A 868 13.08 1.06 -44.89
C ALA A 868 12.21 0.96 -43.64
N HIS A 869 12.67 1.49 -42.50
CA HIS A 869 11.88 1.53 -41.28
C HIS A 869 10.66 2.44 -41.44
N SER A 870 9.59 2.18 -40.69
CA SER A 870 8.41 3.05 -40.72
C SER A 870 8.63 4.31 -39.86
N GLN A 871 7.86 5.34 -40.15
CA GLN A 871 7.90 6.62 -39.45
C GLN A 871 7.69 6.46 -37.93
N GLU A 872 6.70 5.66 -37.54
CA GLU A 872 6.33 5.40 -36.16
C GLU A 872 7.45 4.65 -35.41
N LEU A 873 8.14 3.73 -36.09
CA LEU A 873 9.26 2.99 -35.53
C LEU A 873 10.44 3.91 -35.25
N VAL A 874 10.78 4.80 -36.19
CA VAL A 874 11.84 5.79 -36.01
C VAL A 874 11.51 6.70 -34.84
N TYR A 875 10.27 7.21 -34.78
CA TYR A 875 9.81 8.04 -33.66
C TYR A 875 9.95 7.31 -32.30
N VAL A 876 9.51 6.05 -32.21
CA VAL A 876 9.64 5.28 -30.97
C VAL A 876 11.10 5.11 -30.58
N ALA A 877 11.97 4.72 -31.52
CA ALA A 877 13.40 4.50 -31.25
C ALA A 877 14.11 5.76 -30.72
N LEU A 878 13.92 6.90 -31.38
CA LEU A 878 14.60 8.16 -31.02
C LEU A 878 14.06 8.77 -29.71
N SER A 879 12.77 8.57 -29.40
CA SER A 879 12.11 9.14 -28.21
C SER A 879 12.41 8.41 -26.89
N ARG A 880 13.26 7.38 -26.92
CA ARG A 880 13.59 6.53 -25.76
C ARG A 880 14.68 7.10 -24.85
N VAL A 881 15.47 8.08 -25.31
CA VAL A 881 16.50 8.77 -24.52
C VAL A 881 15.99 10.09 -23.92
N THR A 882 16.63 10.54 -22.85
CA THR A 882 16.32 11.83 -22.19
C THR A 882 17.06 13.02 -22.81
N SER A 883 18.22 12.80 -23.43
CA SER A 883 18.94 13.85 -24.15
C SER A 883 19.59 13.29 -25.42
N ILE A 884 19.84 14.18 -26.37
CA ILE A 884 20.31 13.81 -27.72
C ILE A 884 21.77 13.31 -27.70
N GLU A 885 22.57 13.75 -26.74
CA GLU A 885 23.97 13.36 -26.56
C GLU A 885 24.12 11.88 -26.21
N LYS A 886 23.07 11.26 -25.68
CA LYS A 886 23.03 9.84 -25.32
C LYS A 886 22.44 8.94 -26.41
N LEU A 887 22.13 9.52 -27.57
CA LEU A 887 21.64 8.81 -28.75
C LEU A 887 22.80 8.54 -29.72
N TYR A 888 22.94 7.28 -30.13
CA TYR A 888 23.90 6.82 -31.12
C TYR A 888 23.16 6.12 -32.25
N ILE A 889 23.38 6.56 -33.49
CA ILE A 889 22.74 5.99 -34.67
C ILE A 889 23.80 5.31 -35.54
N THR A 890 23.58 4.05 -35.91
CA THR A 890 24.44 3.31 -36.83
C THR A 890 23.67 2.90 -38.08
N THR A 891 24.37 2.40 -39.10
CA THR A 891 23.74 1.79 -40.28
C THR A 891 24.42 0.46 -40.60
N LYS A 892 23.65 -0.48 -41.16
CA LYS A 892 24.09 -1.87 -41.39
C LYS A 892 25.29 -2.01 -42.34
N ASN A 893 25.53 -1.03 -43.21
CA ASN A 893 26.51 -1.13 -44.30
C ASN A 893 27.71 -0.17 -44.17
N ASP A 894 27.89 0.57 -43.08
CA ASP A 894 28.98 1.56 -42.85
C ASP A 894 29.30 2.49 -44.06
N ASN A 895 28.39 2.60 -45.03
CA ASN A 895 28.59 3.27 -46.30
C ASN A 895 28.28 4.76 -46.14
N SER A 896 29.29 5.49 -45.65
CA SER A 896 29.70 6.90 -45.89
C SER A 896 28.67 8.04 -46.05
N THR A 897 27.37 7.79 -46.01
CA THR A 897 26.32 8.79 -46.06
C THR A 897 25.48 8.62 -44.81
N PHE A 898 25.99 9.18 -43.71
CA PHE A 898 25.29 9.41 -42.44
C PHE A 898 24.13 10.39 -42.65
N LYS A 899 23.16 9.99 -43.47
CA LYS A 899 22.02 10.80 -43.90
C LYS A 899 20.73 10.27 -43.29
N PHE A 900 19.96 11.18 -42.72
CA PHE A 900 18.61 10.90 -42.23
C PHE A 900 17.60 11.15 -43.36
N TYR A 901 16.75 10.16 -43.65
CA TYR A 901 15.85 10.19 -44.82
C TYR A 901 14.37 10.45 -44.47
N HIS A 902 13.98 10.20 -43.23
CA HIS A 902 12.61 10.42 -42.78
C HIS A 902 12.33 11.92 -42.69
N ASN A 903 11.06 12.32 -42.88
CA ASN A 903 10.62 13.72 -42.79
C ASN A 903 11.28 14.71 -43.78
N ARG A 904 11.94 14.25 -44.86
CA ARG A 904 12.36 15.14 -45.97
C ARG A 904 11.17 15.65 -46.81
N LYS A 905 10.04 14.97 -46.72
CA LYS A 905 8.74 15.32 -47.31
C LYS A 905 7.65 14.87 -46.33
N GLN A 906 6.45 15.44 -46.44
CA GLN A 906 5.32 15.03 -45.61
C GLN A 906 5.03 13.54 -45.79
N ALA A 907 4.99 12.79 -44.69
CA ALA A 907 4.76 11.35 -44.73
C ALA A 907 3.27 11.03 -45.05
N ALA A 908 3.00 10.40 -46.20
CA ALA A 908 1.64 9.99 -46.55
C ALA A 908 1.07 8.92 -45.58
N SER A 909 1.93 8.16 -44.91
CA SER A 909 1.53 7.14 -43.92
C SER A 909 0.88 7.73 -42.66
N THR A 910 1.23 8.97 -42.29
CA THR A 910 0.69 9.64 -41.09
C THR A 910 -0.61 10.40 -41.37
N ALA A 911 -1.06 10.51 -42.63
CA ALA A 911 -2.27 11.26 -42.99
C ALA A 911 -3.52 10.82 -42.20
N SER A 912 -3.72 9.50 -42.03
CA SER A 912 -4.84 8.96 -41.24
C SER A 912 -4.77 9.28 -39.75
N LEU A 913 -3.56 9.44 -39.21
CA LEU A 913 -3.32 9.81 -37.83
C LEU A 913 -3.55 11.31 -37.62
N LEU A 914 -3.06 12.15 -38.54
CA LEU A 914 -3.29 13.60 -38.52
C LEU A 914 -4.78 13.94 -38.66
N GLN A 915 -5.51 13.21 -39.52
CA GLN A 915 -6.96 13.34 -39.61
C GLN A 915 -7.65 13.01 -38.28
N GLU A 916 -7.13 12.03 -37.54
CA GLU A 916 -7.67 11.70 -36.22
C GLU A 916 -7.36 12.79 -35.19
N PHE A 917 -6.13 13.30 -35.13
CA PHE A 917 -5.81 14.42 -34.25
C PHE A 917 -6.65 15.65 -34.55
N LYS A 918 -6.94 15.93 -35.83
CA LYS A 918 -7.86 17.01 -36.23
C LYS A 918 -9.30 16.75 -35.75
N ARG A 919 -9.77 15.50 -35.79
CA ARG A 919 -11.10 15.15 -35.24
C ARG A 919 -11.12 15.32 -33.72
N LEU A 920 -10.09 14.82 -33.06
CA LEU A 920 -9.94 14.88 -31.61
C LEU A 920 -9.87 16.34 -31.13
N SER A 921 -9.11 17.19 -31.79
CA SER A 921 -9.02 18.61 -31.43
C SER A 921 -10.32 19.39 -31.58
N LEU A 922 -11.21 18.97 -32.50
CA LEU A 922 -12.56 19.53 -32.62
C LEU A 922 -13.49 19.12 -31.46
N ASN A 923 -13.21 17.98 -30.81
CA ASN A 923 -13.93 17.48 -29.65
C ASN A 923 -13.09 17.66 -28.37
N SER A 924 -12.45 18.83 -28.22
CA SER A 924 -11.66 19.13 -27.02
C SER A 924 -12.55 19.22 -25.78
N VAL A 925 -12.07 18.73 -24.65
CA VAL A 925 -12.77 18.94 -23.37
C VAL A 925 -12.71 20.42 -22.99
N GLN A 926 -13.84 20.99 -22.53
CA GLN A 926 -13.91 22.35 -22.01
C GLN A 926 -13.55 22.31 -20.52
N THR A 927 -12.51 23.05 -20.12
CA THR A 927 -12.07 23.17 -18.71
C THR A 927 -12.71 24.40 -18.06
N ILE A 928 -12.83 24.41 -16.73
CA ILE A 928 -13.20 25.59 -15.94
C ILE A 928 -12.27 26.75 -16.26
N ALA A 929 -10.96 26.48 -16.27
CA ALA A 929 -9.94 27.47 -16.60
C ALA A 929 -10.21 28.13 -17.97
N LYS A 930 -10.51 27.33 -19.01
CA LYS A 930 -10.84 27.85 -20.34
C LYS A 930 -12.14 28.64 -20.33
N SER A 931 -13.17 28.16 -19.63
CA SER A 931 -14.43 28.89 -19.47
C SER A 931 -14.25 30.24 -18.77
N LEU A 932 -13.44 30.28 -17.70
CA LEU A 932 -13.11 31.49 -16.96
C LEU A 932 -12.25 32.45 -17.80
N LEU A 933 -11.27 31.94 -18.54
CA LEU A 933 -10.45 32.75 -19.45
C LEU A 933 -11.28 33.34 -20.58
N ASP A 934 -12.19 32.56 -21.17
CA ASP A 934 -13.14 33.04 -22.18
C ASP A 934 -14.09 34.10 -21.56
N PHE A 935 -14.54 33.90 -20.32
CA PHE A 935 -15.35 34.88 -19.59
C PHE A 935 -14.59 36.19 -19.32
N ILE A 936 -13.35 36.11 -18.84
CA ILE A 936 -12.49 37.26 -18.55
C ILE A 936 -12.17 38.02 -19.85
N SER A 937 -11.83 37.29 -20.92
CA SER A 937 -11.40 37.88 -22.20
C SER A 937 -12.53 38.58 -22.96
N ASN A 938 -13.78 38.13 -22.80
CA ASN A 938 -14.92 38.63 -23.56
C ASN A 938 -15.68 39.78 -22.87
N ARG A 939 -15.32 40.21 -21.64
CA ARG A 939 -16.07 41.23 -20.88
C ARG A 939 -15.36 42.59 -20.80
N ASN A 940 -16.18 43.65 -20.83
CA ASN A 940 -15.78 45.03 -20.54
C ASN A 940 -16.04 45.35 -19.06
N GLY A 941 -15.18 44.92 -18.15
CA GLY A 941 -15.35 45.17 -16.71
C GLY A 941 -14.14 44.80 -15.86
N ILE A 942 -14.22 45.10 -14.55
CA ILE A 942 -13.20 44.68 -13.57
C ILE A 942 -13.51 43.25 -13.14
N SER A 943 -12.52 42.36 -13.28
CA SER A 943 -12.57 41.01 -12.72
C SER A 943 -11.96 40.99 -11.31
N ILE A 944 -12.72 40.47 -10.35
CA ILE A 944 -12.30 40.32 -8.96
C ILE A 944 -12.34 38.84 -8.64
N MET A 945 -11.23 38.29 -8.14
CA MET A 945 -11.15 36.91 -7.71
C MET A 945 -10.94 36.86 -6.21
N THR A 946 -11.78 36.08 -5.52
CA THR A 946 -11.74 35.93 -4.06
C THR A 946 -11.56 34.47 -3.70
N PHE A 947 -10.59 34.16 -2.84
CA PHE A 947 -10.42 32.82 -2.29
C PHE A 947 -9.50 32.82 -1.06
N ASN A 948 -9.52 31.69 -0.37
CA ASN A 948 -8.73 31.42 0.81
C ASN A 948 -7.38 30.84 0.38
N CYS A 949 -6.28 31.44 0.84
CA CYS A 949 -4.93 31.10 0.42
C CYS A 949 -4.18 30.21 1.43
N GLN A 950 -4.69 30.03 2.65
CA GLN A 950 -4.09 29.20 3.71
C GLN A 950 -2.54 29.32 3.83
N SER A 951 -2.02 30.54 4.00
CA SER A 951 -0.59 30.94 3.89
C SER A 951 -0.17 31.40 2.49
N LEU A 952 -0.14 32.73 2.30
CA LEU A 952 0.27 33.33 1.03
C LEU A 952 1.73 33.04 0.68
N ASN A 953 2.61 32.87 1.67
CA ASN A 953 4.01 32.58 1.41
C ASN A 953 4.22 31.22 0.74
N SER A 954 3.42 30.23 1.14
CA SER A 954 3.48 28.87 0.61
C SER A 954 2.91 28.80 -0.81
N HIS A 955 1.90 29.62 -1.11
CA HIS A 955 1.08 29.51 -2.34
C HIS A 955 1.30 30.64 -3.36
N LYS A 956 2.32 31.48 -3.18
CA LYS A 956 2.60 32.61 -4.10
C LYS A 956 2.89 32.20 -5.54
N TYR A 957 3.36 30.97 -5.77
CA TYR A 957 3.62 30.44 -7.11
C TYR A 957 2.34 29.90 -7.77
N ASP A 958 1.44 29.29 -7.00
CA ASP A 958 0.13 28.81 -7.47
C ASP A 958 -0.75 29.95 -8.01
N LEU A 959 -0.58 31.15 -7.44
CA LEU A 959 -1.23 32.38 -7.90
C LEU A 959 -0.78 32.86 -9.28
N GLN A 960 0.20 32.20 -9.89
CA GLN A 960 0.65 32.46 -11.24
C GLN A 960 -0.12 31.67 -12.32
N HIS A 961 -1.19 30.97 -11.94
CA HIS A 961 -2.06 30.29 -12.88
C HIS A 961 -2.57 31.22 -14.02
N SER A 962 -2.89 30.64 -15.18
CA SER A 962 -3.32 31.37 -16.37
C SER A 962 -4.54 32.28 -16.10
N VAL A 963 -5.52 31.77 -15.36
CA VAL A 963 -6.73 32.49 -14.94
C VAL A 963 -6.39 33.64 -14.01
N THR A 964 -5.69 33.38 -12.89
CA THR A 964 -5.35 34.41 -11.90
C THR A 964 -4.51 35.53 -12.52
N ARG A 965 -3.53 35.20 -13.38
CA ARG A 965 -2.72 36.19 -14.10
C ARG A 965 -3.52 37.17 -14.96
N GLN A 966 -4.70 36.77 -15.46
CA GLN A 966 -5.56 37.63 -16.27
C GLN A 966 -6.60 38.40 -15.43
N THR A 967 -6.73 38.11 -14.14
CA THR A 967 -7.64 38.85 -13.25
C THR A 967 -7.07 40.22 -12.85
N ASN A 968 -7.96 41.19 -12.60
CA ASN A 968 -7.54 42.57 -12.26
C ASN A 968 -7.20 42.72 -10.77
N VAL A 969 -8.04 42.16 -9.89
CA VAL A 969 -7.91 42.30 -8.42
C VAL A 969 -8.06 40.94 -7.74
N LEU A 970 -7.17 40.64 -6.80
CA LEU A 970 -7.24 39.46 -5.93
C LEU A 970 -7.59 39.90 -4.50
N LEU A 971 -8.63 39.27 -3.93
CA LEU A 971 -9.03 39.41 -2.53
C LEU A 971 -8.70 38.10 -1.82
N LEU A 972 -7.67 38.12 -0.98
CA LEU A 972 -7.10 36.93 -0.35
C LEU A 972 -7.44 36.90 1.13
N THR A 973 -7.83 35.72 1.61
CA THR A 973 -8.11 35.45 3.04
C THR A 973 -7.21 34.32 3.56
N GLU A 974 -7.04 34.25 4.88
CA GLU A 974 -6.07 33.37 5.56
C GLU A 974 -4.63 33.49 5.03
N THR A 975 -4.21 34.71 4.68
CA THR A 975 -2.86 34.95 4.16
C THR A 975 -1.77 34.60 5.17
N CYS A 976 -2.11 34.59 6.47
CA CYS A 976 -1.23 34.33 7.60
C CYS A 976 -0.06 35.32 7.77
N MET A 977 -0.07 36.42 7.03
CA MET A 977 0.98 37.44 7.00
C MET A 977 0.81 38.51 8.06
N THR A 978 1.91 38.98 8.65
CA THR A 978 1.91 40.14 9.56
C THR A 978 1.91 41.44 8.76
N HIS A 979 1.43 42.52 9.38
CA HIS A 979 1.35 43.85 8.75
C HIS A 979 2.69 44.31 8.14
N ASP A 980 3.82 43.99 8.79
CA ASP A 980 5.14 44.53 8.45
C ASP A 980 5.91 43.78 7.36
N ASN A 981 5.37 42.69 6.80
CA ASN A 981 6.09 41.87 5.81
C ASN A 981 5.17 41.52 4.62
N PRO A 982 5.01 42.41 3.62
CA PRO A 982 4.27 42.11 2.40
C PRO A 982 5.04 41.10 1.53
N ILE A 983 4.32 40.13 0.97
CA ILE A 983 4.87 39.10 0.08
C ILE A 983 4.66 39.55 -1.36
N GLU A 984 5.73 39.55 -2.15
CA GLU A 984 5.64 39.85 -3.57
C GLU A 984 5.09 38.66 -4.35
N ILE A 985 4.04 38.91 -5.12
CA ILE A 985 3.49 37.95 -6.10
C ILE A 985 3.87 38.46 -7.49
N PRO A 986 4.46 37.62 -8.36
CA PRO A 986 4.76 38.01 -9.74
C PRO A 986 3.49 38.48 -10.47
N ASN A 987 3.59 39.60 -11.19
CA ASN A 987 2.47 40.30 -11.86
C ASN A 987 1.44 40.96 -10.95
N PHE A 988 1.60 40.97 -9.62
CA PHE A 988 0.68 41.65 -8.70
C PHE A 988 1.39 42.58 -7.71
N ASN A 989 0.74 43.69 -7.35
CA ASN A 989 1.15 44.63 -6.31
C ASN A 989 0.25 44.46 -5.09
N CYS A 990 0.83 44.32 -3.89
CA CYS A 990 0.08 44.34 -2.64
C CYS A 990 -0.38 45.77 -2.36
N ILE A 991 -1.69 45.98 -2.20
CA ILE A 991 -2.28 47.29 -1.90
C ILE A 991 -2.45 47.49 -0.41
N VAL A 992 -3.08 46.52 0.25
CA VAL A 992 -3.34 46.54 1.69
C VAL A 992 -3.40 45.12 2.23
N GLN A 993 -2.94 44.94 3.47
CA GLN A 993 -3.03 43.69 4.19
C GLN A 993 -3.26 43.94 5.67
N PHE A 994 -3.92 43.01 6.35
CA PHE A 994 -4.13 43.08 7.78
C PHE A 994 -4.21 41.69 8.37
N LYS A 995 -3.59 41.48 9.54
CA LYS A 995 -3.76 40.29 10.37
C LYS A 995 -3.59 40.71 11.83
N ARG A 996 -4.49 40.25 12.69
CA ARG A 996 -4.38 40.44 14.13
C ARG A 996 -3.34 39.50 14.76
N ASP A 997 -2.61 40.00 15.76
CA ASP A 997 -1.52 39.27 16.42
C ASP A 997 -1.98 38.11 17.32
N THR A 998 -3.26 38.09 17.70
CA THR A 998 -3.80 37.16 18.70
C THR A 998 -4.09 35.77 18.17
N VAL A 999 -4.08 35.55 16.84
CA VAL A 999 -4.38 34.26 16.23
C VAL A 999 -3.29 33.81 15.26
N PRO A 1000 -2.92 32.52 15.27
CA PRO A 1000 -1.92 32.00 14.34
C PRO A 1000 -2.44 32.00 12.89
N LYS A 1001 -3.73 31.68 12.71
CA LYS A 1001 -4.43 31.60 11.42
C LYS A 1001 -5.36 32.80 11.23
N GLY A 1002 -5.39 33.33 10.01
CA GLY A 1002 -6.17 34.50 9.64
C GLY A 1002 -5.37 35.43 8.73
N GLY A 1003 -5.81 36.66 8.64
CA GLY A 1003 -5.20 37.66 7.79
C GLY A 1003 -5.87 37.78 6.42
N VAL A 1004 -5.89 38.99 5.92
CA VAL A 1004 -6.53 39.41 4.66
C VAL A 1004 -5.57 40.27 3.87
N ALA A 1005 -5.63 40.19 2.55
CA ALA A 1005 -4.85 41.06 1.67
C ALA A 1005 -5.57 41.33 0.35
N ILE A 1006 -5.28 42.50 -0.23
CA ILE A 1006 -5.79 42.93 -1.53
C ILE A 1006 -4.61 43.18 -2.45
N TYR A 1007 -4.60 42.50 -3.60
CA TYR A 1007 -3.57 42.63 -4.63
C TYR A 1007 -4.15 43.10 -5.96
N GLN A 1008 -3.38 43.89 -6.71
CA GLN A 1008 -3.76 44.40 -8.04
C GLN A 1008 -2.77 43.95 -9.12
N ASN A 1009 -3.27 43.60 -10.30
CA ASN A 1009 -2.44 43.23 -11.44
C ASN A 1009 -1.55 44.40 -11.92
N LYS A 1010 -0.26 44.15 -12.09
CA LYS A 1010 0.77 45.12 -12.51
C LYS A 1010 0.56 45.64 -13.94
N ASN A 1011 -0.03 44.82 -14.81
CA ASN A 1011 -0.19 45.13 -16.24
C ASN A 1011 -1.51 45.81 -16.57
N ASP A 1012 -2.37 46.07 -15.58
CA ASP A 1012 -3.63 46.75 -15.79
C ASP A 1012 -3.40 48.26 -15.95
N ILE A 1013 -3.84 48.78 -17.11
CA ILE A 1013 -3.72 50.18 -17.56
C ILE A 1013 -4.88 51.05 -17.07
N THR A 1014 -5.70 50.57 -16.14
CA THR A 1014 -6.48 51.47 -15.28
C THR A 1014 -5.48 52.29 -14.47
N ASN A 1015 -5.10 53.46 -15.00
CA ASN A 1015 -4.26 54.48 -14.37
C ASN A 1015 -4.60 54.65 -12.88
N ILE A 1016 -3.93 53.89 -12.02
CA ILE A 1016 -3.53 54.39 -10.70
C ILE A 1016 -2.25 55.17 -10.97
N MET A 1017 -2.42 56.33 -11.59
CA MET A 1017 -1.43 57.37 -11.51
C MET A 1017 -1.41 57.82 -10.05
N THR A 1018 -0.33 57.52 -9.33
CA THR A 1018 0.22 58.45 -8.35
C THR A 1018 1.37 59.19 -9.03
N PRO A 1019 1.13 60.45 -9.39
CA PRO A 1019 1.89 61.52 -8.77
C PRO A 1019 0.88 62.38 -8.02
N ASN A 1020 0.91 62.30 -6.69
CA ASN A 1020 0.00 62.99 -5.77
C ASN A 1020 -1.47 62.52 -5.80
N ILE A 1021 -1.70 61.23 -5.55
CA ILE A 1021 -2.82 60.87 -4.70
C ILE A 1021 -2.28 60.94 -3.28
N GLU A 1022 -2.55 62.04 -2.58
CA GLU A 1022 -2.81 61.93 -1.16
C GLU A 1022 -4.01 60.99 -1.05
N ILE A 1023 -3.72 59.70 -0.88
CA ILE A 1023 -4.54 58.92 0.02
C ILE A 1023 -4.30 59.70 1.30
N ASN A 1024 -5.29 60.48 1.75
CA ASN A 1024 -5.36 60.69 3.17
C ASN A 1024 -5.48 59.28 3.71
N ILE A 1025 -4.31 58.73 4.07
CA ILE A 1025 -4.14 57.75 5.10
C ILE A 1025 -4.71 58.49 6.30
N ALA A 1026 -6.03 58.48 6.40
CA ALA A 1026 -6.52 57.83 7.56
C ALA A 1026 -5.93 56.40 7.46
N HIS A 1027 -4.79 56.21 8.13
CA HIS A 1027 -4.83 55.24 9.20
C HIS A 1027 -6.20 55.50 9.77
N VAL A 1028 -7.10 54.52 9.82
CA VAL A 1028 -8.08 54.70 10.88
C VAL A 1028 -7.24 54.61 12.14
N SER A 1029 -6.65 55.75 12.52
CA SER A 1029 -5.72 55.98 13.60
C SER A 1029 -6.46 55.76 14.90
N ASP A 1030 -7.77 55.57 14.83
CA ASP A 1030 -8.59 54.89 15.79
C ASP A 1030 -9.85 54.30 15.10
N VAL A 1031 -9.78 53.23 14.27
CA VAL A 1031 -10.84 52.25 14.54
C VAL A 1031 -10.33 51.67 15.83
N ASN A 1032 -10.98 52.04 16.92
CA ASN A 1032 -10.82 51.37 18.21
C ASN A 1032 -11.19 49.88 18.08
N VAL A 1033 -10.61 49.11 17.15
CA VAL A 1033 -10.50 47.64 17.25
C VAL A 1033 -9.50 47.36 18.36
N ARG A 1034 -9.78 47.88 19.56
CA ARG A 1034 -9.27 47.32 20.79
C ARG A 1034 -9.73 45.87 20.77
N ARG A 1035 -8.83 44.95 20.41
CA ARG A 1035 -9.00 43.50 20.57
C ARG A 1035 -10.34 42.99 20.02
N SER A 1036 -10.55 43.02 18.70
CA SER A 1036 -11.63 42.20 18.12
C SER A 1036 -11.17 40.74 18.09
N VAL A 1037 -11.84 39.89 18.85
CA VAL A 1037 -11.65 38.43 18.83
C VAL A 1037 -12.31 37.80 17.58
N VAL A 1038 -13.09 38.60 16.83
CA VAL A 1038 -14.05 38.08 15.85
C VAL A 1038 -13.43 37.84 14.48
N GLY A 1039 -12.60 38.74 13.93
CA GLY A 1039 -12.07 38.60 12.57
C GLY A 1039 -11.02 39.63 12.15
N ASP A 1040 -10.51 39.46 10.93
CA ASP A 1040 -9.57 40.30 10.22
C ASP A 1040 -10.26 41.01 9.04
N ILE A 1041 -9.94 42.27 8.77
CA ILE A 1041 -10.59 43.04 7.72
C ILE A 1041 -9.65 44.11 7.17
N CYS A 1042 -9.66 44.31 5.85
CA CYS A 1042 -8.95 45.42 5.20
C CYS A 1042 -9.78 45.97 4.04
N ALA A 1043 -9.62 47.24 3.74
CA ALA A 1043 -10.36 47.93 2.68
C ALA A 1043 -9.44 48.80 1.83
N CYS A 1044 -9.77 48.95 0.55
CA CYS A 1044 -9.12 49.89 -0.36
C CYS A 1044 -10.14 50.63 -1.24
N LEU A 1045 -9.79 51.84 -1.67
CA LEU A 1045 -10.62 52.67 -2.55
C LEU A 1045 -10.17 52.50 -4.02
N CYS A 1046 -11.08 52.03 -4.88
CA CYS A 1046 -10.91 51.93 -6.32
C CYS A 1046 -11.61 53.11 -7.01
N LYS A 1047 -10.92 53.81 -7.92
CA LYS A 1047 -11.50 54.87 -8.75
C LYS A 1047 -11.64 54.39 -10.20
N LEU A 1048 -12.86 54.39 -10.73
CA LEU A 1048 -13.15 54.02 -12.11
C LEU A 1048 -12.92 55.19 -13.08
N ARG A 1049 -12.74 54.87 -14.37
CA ARG A 1049 -12.50 55.85 -15.45
C ARG A 1049 -13.60 56.91 -15.60
N ASN A 1050 -14.82 56.61 -15.16
CA ASN A 1050 -15.97 57.54 -15.17
C ASN A 1050 -16.06 58.45 -13.93
N GLY A 1051 -15.07 58.41 -13.04
CA GLY A 1051 -15.03 59.20 -11.80
C GLY A 1051 -15.76 58.56 -10.62
N LEU A 1052 -16.39 57.40 -10.79
CA LEU A 1052 -17.03 56.65 -9.70
C LEU A 1052 -15.97 56.07 -8.76
N GLN A 1053 -16.18 56.20 -7.46
CA GLN A 1053 -15.35 55.58 -6.44
C GLN A 1053 -16.05 54.34 -5.88
N ILE A 1054 -15.33 53.26 -5.64
CA ILE A 1054 -15.84 52.00 -5.08
C ILE A 1054 -14.91 51.57 -3.97
N VAL A 1055 -15.44 51.17 -2.82
CA VAL A 1055 -14.65 50.57 -1.73
C VAL A 1055 -14.69 49.06 -1.87
N MET A 1056 -13.51 48.44 -1.93
CA MET A 1056 -13.35 46.98 -1.91
C MET A 1056 -12.88 46.54 -0.53
N VAL A 1057 -13.53 45.54 0.04
CA VAL A 1057 -13.28 45.04 1.39
C VAL A 1057 -13.03 43.54 1.34
N ALA A 1058 -11.90 43.12 1.91
CA ALA A 1058 -11.60 41.72 2.20
C ALA A 1058 -11.83 41.46 3.70
N ILE A 1059 -12.60 40.41 4.03
CA ILE A 1059 -12.93 40.04 5.40
C ILE A 1059 -12.64 38.57 5.68
N TYR A 1060 -12.12 38.28 6.86
CA TYR A 1060 -11.99 36.94 7.40
C TYR A 1060 -12.60 36.91 8.80
N ILE A 1061 -13.63 36.12 9.01
CA ILE A 1061 -14.25 35.92 10.32
C ILE A 1061 -13.73 34.61 10.91
N SER A 1062 -13.42 34.57 12.20
CA SER A 1062 -12.96 33.35 12.89
C SER A 1062 -14.07 32.28 12.90
N PRO A 1063 -13.74 30.98 13.00
CA PRO A 1063 -14.73 29.93 13.19
C PRO A 1063 -15.54 30.08 14.49
N ASN A 1064 -16.84 29.77 14.45
CA ASN A 1064 -17.76 29.77 15.59
C ASN A 1064 -17.96 31.10 16.36
N PRO A 1065 -18.05 32.27 15.71
CA PRO A 1065 -18.31 33.53 16.40
C PRO A 1065 -19.81 33.65 16.74
N LYS A 1066 -20.17 34.44 17.76
CA LYS A 1066 -21.57 34.80 17.97
C LYS A 1066 -22.00 35.80 16.90
N LEU A 1067 -23.18 35.59 16.30
CA LEU A 1067 -23.70 36.46 15.24
C LEU A 1067 -23.79 37.93 15.66
N ASP A 1068 -24.15 38.21 16.92
CA ASP A 1068 -24.17 39.59 17.47
C ASP A 1068 -22.80 40.27 17.38
N GLU A 1069 -21.73 39.52 17.65
CA GLU A 1069 -20.36 40.01 17.65
C GLU A 1069 -19.86 40.24 16.21
N VAL A 1070 -20.29 39.40 15.26
CA VAL A 1070 -20.03 39.57 13.82
C VAL A 1070 -20.75 40.80 13.28
N GLU A 1071 -22.05 40.96 13.57
CA GLU A 1071 -22.83 42.14 13.19
C GLU A 1071 -22.18 43.42 13.73
N HIS A 1072 -21.82 43.43 15.02
CA HIS A 1072 -21.16 44.58 15.64
C HIS A 1072 -19.78 44.86 15.02
N PHE A 1073 -18.98 43.84 14.74
CA PHE A 1073 -17.67 43.97 14.11
C PHE A 1073 -17.77 44.57 12.70
N ILE A 1074 -18.67 44.03 11.85
CA ILE A 1074 -18.89 44.52 10.49
C ILE A 1074 -19.47 45.94 10.55
N HIS A 1075 -20.50 46.18 11.37
CA HIS A 1075 -21.12 47.49 11.52
C HIS A 1075 -20.08 48.54 11.89
N ARG A 1076 -19.31 48.29 12.95
CA ARG A 1076 -18.34 49.25 13.48
C ARG A 1076 -17.24 49.58 12.48
N THR A 1077 -16.79 48.58 11.72
CA THR A 1077 -15.68 48.77 10.79
C THR A 1077 -16.11 49.40 9.48
N LEU A 1078 -17.34 49.12 9.02
CA LEU A 1078 -17.86 49.65 7.77
C LEU A 1078 -18.72 50.90 7.93
N LEU A 1079 -19.01 51.32 9.18
CA LEU A 1079 -19.89 52.46 9.48
C LEU A 1079 -19.50 53.71 8.70
N GLU A 1080 -18.21 54.03 8.63
CA GLU A 1080 -17.68 55.21 7.93
C GLU A 1080 -18.02 55.23 6.43
N TYR A 1081 -18.24 54.05 5.84
CA TYR A 1081 -18.60 53.88 4.44
C TYR A 1081 -20.11 53.78 4.21
N THR A 1082 -20.92 53.90 5.27
CA THR A 1082 -22.39 53.94 5.20
C THR A 1082 -22.93 55.36 5.21
N GLU A 1083 -24.16 55.53 4.71
CA GLU A 1083 -24.88 56.81 4.74
C GLU A 1083 -25.19 57.31 6.17
N GLU A 1084 -25.28 56.37 7.13
CA GLU A 1084 -25.53 56.68 8.53
C GLU A 1084 -24.26 57.16 9.22
N GLY A 1085 -23.14 56.46 9.00
CA GLY A 1085 -21.83 56.89 9.52
C GLY A 1085 -21.34 58.20 8.92
N SER A 1086 -21.60 58.46 7.63
CA SER A 1086 -21.22 59.73 7.01
C SER A 1086 -21.95 60.92 7.63
N LYS A 1087 -23.24 60.76 8.00
CA LYS A 1087 -24.03 61.75 8.74
C LYS A 1087 -23.53 61.93 10.18
N ILE A 1088 -23.18 60.83 10.87
CA ILE A 1088 -22.68 60.85 12.26
C ILE A 1088 -21.28 61.48 12.35
N LEU A 1089 -20.42 61.25 11.35
CA LEU A 1089 -19.04 61.74 11.31
C LEU A 1089 -18.91 63.15 10.68
N GLY A 1090 -20.03 63.77 10.27
CA GLY A 1090 -20.04 65.12 9.72
C GLY A 1090 -19.43 65.24 8.32
N THR A 1091 -19.15 64.12 7.65
CA THR A 1091 -18.68 64.08 6.27
C THR A 1091 -19.90 64.11 5.34
N ASN A 1092 -20.13 65.20 4.61
CA ASN A 1092 -21.21 65.34 3.61
C ASN A 1092 -21.00 64.44 2.37
N GLY A 1093 -20.69 63.16 2.57
CA GLY A 1093 -20.38 62.20 1.52
C GLY A 1093 -21.62 61.51 0.97
N ASN A 1094 -21.78 61.55 -0.35
CA ASN A 1094 -22.67 60.65 -1.09
C ASN A 1094 -22.30 59.18 -0.82
N LYS A 1095 -23.29 58.29 -0.82
CA LYS A 1095 -23.11 56.83 -0.66
C LYS A 1095 -22.06 56.31 -1.65
N ILE A 1096 -20.92 55.81 -1.14
CA ILE A 1096 -19.90 55.17 -1.96
C ILE A 1096 -20.28 53.68 -2.12
N PRO A 1097 -20.38 53.14 -3.35
CA PRO A 1097 -20.57 51.71 -3.58
C PRO A 1097 -19.51 50.85 -2.86
N LEU A 1098 -19.95 49.77 -2.20
CA LEU A 1098 -19.10 48.86 -1.43
C LEU A 1098 -19.19 47.43 -2.00
N ILE A 1099 -18.03 46.80 -2.19
CA ILE A 1099 -17.89 45.38 -2.49
C ILE A 1099 -17.27 44.72 -1.26
N LEU A 1100 -18.02 43.82 -0.63
CA LEU A 1100 -17.57 43.03 0.52
C LEU A 1100 -17.41 41.57 0.09
N ALA A 1101 -16.20 41.03 0.20
CA ALA A 1101 -15.92 39.64 -0.12
C ALA A 1101 -14.91 39.04 0.88
N GLY A 1102 -14.91 37.72 1.00
CA GLY A 1102 -14.01 36.99 1.89
C GLY A 1102 -14.71 35.82 2.56
N ASP A 1103 -14.10 35.29 3.61
CA ASP A 1103 -14.57 34.10 4.32
C ASP A 1103 -15.23 34.50 5.63
N PHE A 1104 -16.54 34.27 5.71
CA PHE A 1104 -17.33 34.58 6.90
C PHE A 1104 -17.37 33.42 7.90
N ASN A 1105 -16.85 32.23 7.55
CA ASN A 1105 -17.01 31.00 8.35
C ASN A 1105 -18.47 30.73 8.81
N ILE A 1106 -19.44 31.17 7.99
CA ILE A 1106 -20.88 31.04 8.23
C ILE A 1106 -21.52 30.45 6.97
N ASN A 1107 -22.37 29.44 7.15
CA ASN A 1107 -23.16 28.88 6.07
C ASN A 1107 -24.40 29.76 5.80
N PHE A 1108 -24.36 30.55 4.71
CA PHE A 1108 -25.48 31.41 4.32
C PHE A 1108 -26.74 30.65 3.86
N ALA A 1109 -26.65 29.33 3.63
CA ALA A 1109 -27.83 28.49 3.35
C ALA A 1109 -28.62 28.12 4.61
N ASP A 1110 -28.02 28.21 5.81
CA ASP A 1110 -28.71 27.89 7.05
C ASP A 1110 -29.64 29.03 7.48
N LYS A 1111 -30.83 28.68 8.00
CA LYS A 1111 -31.79 29.66 8.57
C LYS A 1111 -31.20 30.54 9.67
N LYS A 1112 -30.16 30.07 10.37
CA LYS A 1112 -29.46 30.85 11.42
C LYS A 1112 -28.73 32.08 10.85
N SER A 1113 -28.39 32.07 9.57
CA SER A 1113 -27.68 33.17 8.89
C SER A 1113 -28.62 34.28 8.39
N GLU A 1114 -29.94 34.04 8.34
CA GLU A 1114 -30.97 34.98 7.86
C GLU A 1114 -30.89 36.34 8.59
N ARG A 1115 -30.53 36.29 9.87
CA ARG A 1115 -30.32 37.49 10.69
C ARG A 1115 -29.16 38.35 10.17
N LEU A 1116 -28.02 37.73 9.85
CA LEU A 1116 -26.86 38.43 9.29
C LEU A 1116 -27.16 38.93 7.87
N THR A 1117 -27.82 38.13 7.04
CA THR A 1117 -28.24 38.55 5.68
C THR A 1117 -29.21 39.73 5.74
N THR A 1118 -30.14 39.74 6.70
CA THR A 1118 -31.05 40.86 6.97
C THR A 1118 -30.29 42.10 7.43
N PHE A 1119 -29.28 41.95 8.28
CA PHE A 1119 -28.42 43.05 8.71
C PHE A 1119 -27.62 43.65 7.53
N LEU A 1120 -26.96 42.82 6.73
CA LEU A 1120 -26.18 43.27 5.57
C LEU A 1120 -27.07 44.00 4.54
N SER A 1121 -28.28 43.50 4.31
CA SER A 1121 -29.23 44.10 3.35
C SER A 1121 -29.92 45.36 3.87
N LYS A 1122 -30.41 45.38 5.12
CA LYS A 1122 -31.15 46.53 5.66
C LYS A 1122 -30.24 47.64 6.15
N THR A 1123 -29.15 47.28 6.84
CA THR A 1123 -28.26 48.27 7.47
C THR A 1123 -27.18 48.75 6.51
N LEU A 1124 -26.50 47.83 5.82
CA LEU A 1124 -25.43 48.19 4.88
C LEU A 1124 -25.90 48.37 3.43
N LYS A 1125 -27.18 48.09 3.13
CA LYS A 1125 -27.75 48.17 1.77
C LYS A 1125 -26.96 47.32 0.76
N LEU A 1126 -26.45 46.15 1.19
CA LEU A 1126 -25.72 45.19 0.35
C LEU A 1126 -26.68 44.14 -0.21
N LYS A 1127 -26.43 43.73 -1.46
CA LYS A 1127 -27.12 42.61 -2.11
C LYS A 1127 -26.10 41.48 -2.33
N MET A 1128 -26.44 40.26 -1.93
CA MET A 1128 -25.60 39.09 -2.26
C MET A 1128 -25.69 38.79 -3.76
N ASN A 1129 -24.55 38.46 -4.37
CA ASN A 1129 -24.50 38.11 -5.78
C ASN A 1129 -25.16 36.75 -6.05
N ASN A 1130 -24.99 35.79 -5.13
CA ASN A 1130 -25.56 34.45 -5.19
C ASN A 1130 -26.28 34.18 -3.87
N ASP A 1131 -27.53 34.62 -3.73
CA ASP A 1131 -28.32 34.32 -2.54
C ASP A 1131 -28.81 32.86 -2.60
N PRO A 1132 -28.34 31.95 -1.73
CA PRO A 1132 -28.79 30.55 -1.75
C PRO A 1132 -30.29 30.37 -1.47
N GLN A 1133 -30.99 31.43 -1.02
CA GLN A 1133 -32.43 31.43 -0.82
C GLN A 1133 -33.22 31.89 -2.06
N GLU A 1134 -32.59 32.63 -2.97
CA GLU A 1134 -33.14 32.95 -4.30
C GLU A 1134 -32.63 31.90 -5.28
N ASN A 1135 -33.52 31.00 -5.70
CA ASN A 1135 -33.24 29.79 -6.50
C ASN A 1135 -32.76 30.06 -7.96
N GLU A 1136 -31.91 31.06 -8.19
CA GLU A 1136 -31.27 31.32 -9.49
C GLU A 1136 -29.76 31.19 -9.38
N PHE A 1137 -29.25 29.99 -9.69
CA PHE A 1137 -27.84 29.79 -9.99
C PHE A 1137 -27.49 30.59 -11.25
N ILE A 1138 -26.87 31.76 -11.08
CA ILE A 1138 -26.17 32.45 -12.16
C ILE A 1138 -24.69 32.09 -12.05
N ILE A 1139 -24.18 31.44 -13.10
CA ILE A 1139 -22.77 31.11 -13.34
C ILE A 1139 -21.97 32.40 -13.59
#